data_AF-A0A959YRS2-F1
#
_entry.id   AF-A0A959YRS2-F1
#
_cell.length_a   1.000
_cell.length_b   1.000
_cell.length_c   1.000
_cell.angle_alpha   90.00
_cell.angle_beta   90.00
_cell.angle_gamma   90.00
#
_symmetry.space_group_name_H-M   'P 1'
#
loop_
_entity.id
_entity.type
_entity.pdbx_description
1 polymer ?
#
loop_
_entity_poly.entity_id
_entity_poly.type
_entity_poly.pdbx_seq_one_letter_code
_entity_poly.pdbx_strand_id
1 'polypeptide(L)'
;MQKFRKWVFRTFLAVALTGTVIVSVMVGYGYLKADDIKNFVIGELNQQLAVELEVGDIQFSTLSDFPKATVIFNDVRSKSKNNLQQKPLINAGTVAVSFNFQNLITGHYTIDKIRIDKAFLNLMVDADGNINYGIIETDGSQTNRRFTIDLHRVELEQAEISYFHEPSRQAYIFTVNTGNLSGTFSEAVNAIRFKGDIQTTSFSSGKYTFLQNRELALELHLELKDNNRTIQLIRGNASIDNIHFETTGQIVANEKNKSIDLRIKTGTASLDALFNMIPSHFLEPVKAYNMAGSIAMDAIISGSFSENTLPAISVDFGVTDATFSYPETNLTLRDVEMKGNFANGAKHSSQSFALRIDDFKAGIFKSEVEGNLFIENFTTPLVEVSLRSEIDLNDLAKIVVSDPTTHANGSMKIDLKFKNKLSGFRKFTIDDFISSSTQGRLEMTNASFGLKNSPLAFTHLNGQFRFNNKDLVIENFTGDVSDNDFDMKGHFGNLLAWAFLPNQPLYIDASVKSNRIDLDKLLARQDSEHETGQQLTFSGHVSYDLNIKIDHFKFRKFSADNMTGRLTQRNKILRLSSGHFSSMNGEVDIEGTINGNRKNEYTIQCSAQTKQVNIRKLFSYFGDFGQDNLTHDQLNGSVTANTTYSSNLTPDLHVDPASVVVSSDIKIDEGELIGYSPLYKLSGYIDKDELKHIRFEELTNRIEINNEVITIPHMAIASSSLDLELSGTHTFNNVIDYHVKLKLFDILNKNRKQENSTDLNGNFVKKDKENEPNLFLSLQGDVSDPSIKYDSRAVRDKIAGDFRQEKQVFKKVIKNEFGRKTDEVETKEIKPAEAEKDFVIGWDETESKKSEVVAPEAEKIQGKKNKPVKKQKDFIISWEEKKDTIR
;
A
#
# COMPACT_ATOMS: atom_id res chain seq x y z
N MET A 1 73.16 -7.78 -65.76
CA MET A 1 72.76 -8.27 -64.41
C MET A 1 73.90 -8.89 -63.58
N GLN A 2 74.59 -9.97 -63.99
CA GLN A 2 75.57 -10.66 -63.11
C GLN A 2 76.69 -9.77 -62.51
N LYS A 3 77.31 -8.88 -63.30
CA LYS A 3 78.36 -7.97 -62.78
C LYS A 3 77.83 -7.04 -61.67
N PHE A 4 76.59 -6.55 -61.80
CA PHE A 4 75.92 -5.74 -60.79
C PHE A 4 75.65 -6.53 -59.50
N ARG A 5 75.10 -7.75 -59.59
CA ARG A 5 74.96 -8.64 -58.41
C ARG A 5 76.30 -8.92 -57.72
N LYS A 6 77.39 -9.15 -58.46
CA LYS A 6 78.73 -9.33 -57.88
C LYS A 6 79.31 -8.06 -57.24
N TRP A 7 79.04 -6.89 -57.81
CA TRP A 7 79.44 -5.61 -57.21
C TRP A 7 78.64 -5.32 -55.94
N VAL A 8 77.30 -5.36 -55.99
CA VAL A 8 76.43 -5.19 -54.82
C VAL A 8 76.79 -6.20 -53.71
N PHE A 9 77.03 -7.47 -54.04
CA PHE A 9 77.45 -8.46 -53.05
C PHE A 9 78.84 -8.17 -52.45
N ARG A 10 79.80 -7.68 -53.24
CA ARG A 10 81.12 -7.28 -52.73
C ARG A 10 81.06 -6.01 -51.88
N THR A 11 80.26 -5.02 -52.28
CA THR A 11 80.05 -3.79 -51.51
C THR A 11 79.32 -4.11 -50.21
N PHE A 12 78.29 -4.96 -50.25
CA PHE A 12 77.60 -5.46 -49.05
C PHE A 12 78.54 -6.25 -48.14
N LEU A 13 79.35 -7.16 -48.68
CA LEU A 13 80.33 -7.93 -47.91
C LEU A 13 81.42 -7.02 -47.31
N ALA A 14 81.88 -6.00 -48.04
CA ALA A 14 82.85 -5.03 -47.53
C ALA A 14 82.25 -4.15 -46.43
N VAL A 15 81.01 -3.68 -46.58
CA VAL A 15 80.28 -2.91 -45.54
C VAL A 15 80.03 -3.79 -44.32
N ALA A 16 79.61 -5.04 -44.51
CA ALA A 16 79.41 -6.00 -43.42
C ALA A 16 80.73 -6.30 -42.69
N LEU A 17 81.81 -6.60 -43.41
CA LEU A 17 83.14 -6.84 -42.83
C LEU A 17 83.67 -5.61 -42.09
N THR A 18 83.51 -4.41 -42.66
CA THR A 18 83.90 -3.14 -42.03
C THR A 18 83.08 -2.89 -40.77
N GLY A 19 81.76 -3.16 -40.82
CA GLY A 19 80.88 -3.11 -39.65
C GLY A 19 81.31 -4.09 -38.56
N THR A 20 81.57 -5.36 -38.91
CA THR A 20 82.08 -6.36 -37.95
C THR A 20 83.41 -5.95 -37.35
N VAL A 21 84.38 -5.47 -38.15
CA VAL A 21 85.67 -4.97 -37.65
C VAL A 21 85.48 -3.79 -36.70
N ILE A 22 84.61 -2.82 -37.04
CA ILE A 22 84.30 -1.68 -36.18
C ILE A 22 83.67 -2.15 -34.86
N VAL A 23 82.70 -3.07 -34.89
CA VAL A 23 82.10 -3.66 -33.68
C VAL A 23 83.16 -4.41 -32.86
N SER A 24 84.00 -5.24 -33.46
CA SER A 24 85.06 -5.98 -32.75
C SER A 24 86.11 -5.05 -32.13
N VAL A 25 86.48 -3.95 -32.81
CA VAL A 25 87.38 -2.93 -32.25
C VAL A 25 86.72 -2.19 -31.08
N MET A 26 85.44 -1.84 -31.18
CA MET A 26 84.70 -1.23 -30.06
C MET A 26 84.58 -2.17 -28.86
N VAL A 27 84.20 -3.42 -29.07
CA VAL A 27 84.12 -4.44 -28.01
C VAL A 27 85.49 -4.68 -27.37
N GLY A 28 86.55 -4.80 -28.17
CA GLY A 28 87.92 -4.98 -27.69
C GLY A 28 88.47 -3.79 -26.90
N TYR A 29 88.21 -2.56 -27.37
CA TYR A 29 88.57 -1.34 -26.63
C TYR A 29 87.83 -1.26 -25.29
N GLY A 30 86.53 -1.55 -25.28
CA GLY A 30 85.74 -1.61 -24.06
C GLY A 30 86.24 -2.67 -23.07
N TYR A 31 86.65 -3.85 -23.54
CA TYR A 31 87.24 -4.87 -22.68
C TYR A 31 88.57 -4.40 -22.05
N LEU A 32 89.45 -3.78 -22.83
CA LEU A 32 90.73 -3.21 -22.34
C LEU A 32 90.56 -2.05 -21.36
N LYS A 33 89.41 -1.37 -21.37
CA LYS A 33 89.09 -0.24 -20.49
C LYS A 33 88.07 -0.55 -19.40
N ALA A 34 87.61 -1.78 -19.29
CA ALA A 34 86.54 -2.19 -18.38
C ALA A 34 86.79 -1.73 -16.94
N ASP A 35 87.97 -2.00 -16.37
CA ASP A 35 88.24 -1.71 -14.97
C ASP A 35 88.48 -0.21 -14.69
N ASP A 36 89.06 0.54 -15.64
CA ASP A 36 89.13 2.00 -15.57
C ASP A 36 87.71 2.60 -15.52
N ILE A 37 86.80 2.11 -16.37
CA ILE A 37 85.42 2.59 -16.47
C ILE A 37 84.63 2.24 -15.21
N LYS A 38 84.71 1.01 -14.71
CA LYS A 38 84.03 0.59 -13.48
C LYS A 38 84.41 1.48 -12.29
N ASN A 39 85.72 1.64 -12.06
CA ASN A 39 86.25 2.42 -10.94
C ASN A 39 85.90 3.91 -11.06
N PHE A 40 85.94 4.46 -12.28
CA PHE A 40 85.52 5.84 -12.52
C PHE A 40 84.02 6.04 -12.28
N VAL A 41 83.17 5.16 -12.81
CA VAL A 41 81.71 5.30 -12.70
C VAL A 41 81.23 5.12 -11.26
N ILE A 42 81.74 4.16 -10.49
CA ILE A 42 81.35 4.03 -9.07
C ILE A 42 81.85 5.22 -8.22
N GLY A 43 83.05 5.73 -8.52
CA GLY A 43 83.61 6.90 -7.84
C GLY A 43 82.82 8.18 -8.08
N GLU A 44 82.43 8.46 -9.33
CA GLU A 44 81.58 9.62 -9.68
C GLU A 44 80.14 9.45 -9.18
N LEU A 45 79.56 8.24 -9.24
CA LEU A 45 78.23 7.99 -8.67
C LEU A 45 78.21 8.29 -7.16
N ASN A 46 79.11 7.69 -6.37
CA ASN A 46 79.14 7.95 -4.93
C ASN A 46 79.54 9.39 -4.56
N GLN A 47 80.11 10.18 -5.47
CA GLN A 47 80.32 11.63 -5.26
C GLN A 47 79.10 12.50 -5.57
N GLN A 48 78.17 12.03 -6.42
CA GLN A 48 76.95 12.76 -6.81
C GLN A 48 75.73 12.36 -5.96
N LEU A 49 75.84 11.29 -5.18
CA LEU A 49 74.80 10.76 -4.32
C LEU A 49 74.98 11.19 -2.86
N ALA A 50 73.90 11.66 -2.24
CA ALA A 50 73.83 12.04 -0.85
C ALA A 50 73.81 10.86 0.14
N VAL A 51 73.92 9.63 -0.39
CA VAL A 51 73.99 8.38 0.37
C VAL A 51 74.92 7.42 -0.36
N GLU A 52 75.80 6.77 0.39
CA GLU A 52 76.73 5.74 -0.11
C GLU A 52 75.98 4.50 -0.63
N LEU A 53 76.30 4.09 -1.87
CA LEU A 53 75.87 2.81 -2.43
C LEU A 53 76.88 1.71 -2.08
N GLU A 54 76.41 0.68 -1.39
CA GLU A 54 77.09 -0.59 -1.20
C GLU A 54 76.79 -1.49 -2.41
N VAL A 55 77.82 -2.08 -3.03
CA VAL A 55 77.69 -2.96 -4.20
C VAL A 55 78.56 -4.21 -4.01
N GLY A 56 78.03 -5.38 -4.36
CA GLY A 56 78.76 -6.65 -4.27
C GLY A 56 79.75 -6.89 -5.41
N ASP A 57 79.30 -6.84 -6.66
CA ASP A 57 80.12 -7.07 -7.86
C ASP A 57 79.81 -6.05 -8.96
N ILE A 58 80.80 -5.73 -9.80
CA ILE A 58 80.68 -4.75 -10.89
C ILE A 58 81.21 -5.34 -12.20
N GLN A 59 80.30 -5.48 -13.16
CA GLN A 59 80.57 -6.01 -14.49
C GLN A 59 80.48 -4.90 -15.54
N PHE A 60 81.15 -5.10 -16.67
CA PHE A 60 81.12 -4.18 -17.80
C PHE A 60 80.80 -4.96 -19.07
N SER A 61 79.81 -4.48 -19.83
CA SER A 61 79.28 -5.14 -21.02
C SER A 61 79.18 -4.13 -22.16
N THR A 62 79.77 -4.49 -23.31
CA THR A 62 79.61 -3.74 -24.59
C THR A 62 78.68 -4.43 -25.57
N LEU A 63 78.13 -5.60 -25.22
CA LEU A 63 77.31 -6.42 -26.10
C LEU A 63 75.83 -6.43 -25.71
N SER A 64 75.50 -6.27 -24.42
CA SER A 64 74.12 -6.36 -23.91
C SER A 64 73.18 -5.29 -24.46
N ASP A 65 73.69 -4.07 -24.68
CA ASP A 65 72.92 -2.92 -25.13
C ASP A 65 73.59 -2.22 -26.35
N PHE A 66 74.41 -2.94 -27.13
CA PHE A 66 75.18 -2.37 -28.25
C PHE A 66 74.28 -1.53 -29.20
N PRO A 67 74.65 -0.29 -29.58
CA PRO A 67 75.98 0.34 -29.45
C PRO A 67 76.26 1.08 -28.13
N LYS A 68 75.50 0.83 -27.06
CA LYS A 68 75.79 1.39 -25.72
C LYS A 68 76.77 0.50 -24.96
N ALA A 69 77.48 1.11 -24.01
CA ALA A 69 78.28 0.42 -23.01
C ALA A 69 77.52 0.40 -21.69
N THR A 70 77.44 -0.75 -21.02
CA THR A 70 76.65 -0.92 -19.80
C THR A 70 77.55 -1.35 -18.64
N VAL A 71 77.53 -0.58 -17.54
CA VAL A 71 78.08 -1.00 -16.25
C VAL A 71 76.96 -1.67 -15.47
N ILE A 72 77.19 -2.87 -14.97
CA ILE A 72 76.20 -3.69 -14.27
C ILE A 72 76.68 -3.87 -12.83
N PHE A 73 75.92 -3.34 -11.88
CA PHE A 73 76.16 -3.44 -10.44
C PHE A 73 75.25 -4.55 -9.88
N ASN A 74 75.84 -5.53 -9.20
CA ASN A 74 75.14 -6.66 -8.57
C ASN A 74 75.08 -6.47 -7.05
N ASP A 75 73.98 -6.92 -6.44
CA ASP A 75 73.72 -6.81 -4.99
C ASP A 75 73.85 -5.37 -4.46
N VAL A 76 73.09 -4.44 -5.06
CA VAL A 76 73.15 -3.01 -4.76
C VAL A 76 72.29 -2.66 -3.56
N ARG A 77 72.85 -1.96 -2.57
CA ARG A 77 72.14 -1.50 -1.37
C ARG A 77 72.45 -0.04 -1.07
N SER A 78 71.44 0.69 -0.62
CA SER A 78 71.59 2.05 -0.08
C SER A 78 71.06 2.11 1.35
N LYS A 79 71.76 2.83 2.21
CA LYS A 79 71.21 3.32 3.48
C LYS A 79 70.08 4.32 3.20
N SER A 80 69.32 4.69 4.23
CA SER A 80 68.38 5.82 4.16
C SER A 80 69.11 7.13 4.44
N LYS A 81 68.79 8.21 3.70
CA LYS A 81 69.11 9.56 4.17
C LYS A 81 68.49 9.77 5.56
N ASN A 82 69.20 10.44 6.46
CA ASN A 82 68.85 10.62 7.87
C ASN A 82 68.60 9.32 8.69
N ASN A 83 68.94 8.13 8.15
CA ASN A 83 68.73 6.82 8.78
C ASN A 83 67.28 6.53 9.24
N LEU A 84 66.29 7.08 8.52
CA LEU A 84 64.86 6.98 8.85
C LEU A 84 64.41 5.50 9.00
N GLN A 85 63.92 5.17 10.20
CA GLN A 85 63.52 3.83 10.63
C GLN A 85 64.56 2.69 10.44
N GLN A 86 65.85 3.00 10.22
CA GLN A 86 66.92 2.02 9.91
C GLN A 86 66.63 1.09 8.71
N LYS A 87 65.70 1.45 7.82
CA LYS A 87 65.40 0.67 6.61
C LYS A 87 66.32 1.11 5.46
N PRO A 88 66.80 0.18 4.61
CA PRO A 88 67.48 0.57 3.38
C PRO A 88 66.50 1.31 2.45
N LEU A 89 67.02 2.28 1.69
CA LEU A 89 66.24 3.04 0.71
C LEU A 89 65.98 2.21 -0.56
N ILE A 90 67.02 1.51 -1.02
CA ILE A 90 66.98 0.54 -2.11
C ILE A 90 67.81 -0.70 -1.76
N ASN A 91 67.30 -1.87 -2.14
CA ASN A 91 68.02 -3.14 -2.18
C ASN A 91 67.67 -3.81 -3.52
N ALA A 92 68.61 -3.96 -4.43
CA ALA A 92 68.37 -4.45 -5.80
C ALA A 92 69.35 -5.56 -6.19
N GLY A 93 68.83 -6.62 -6.81
CA GLY A 93 69.65 -7.72 -7.32
C GLY A 93 70.62 -7.24 -8.40
N THR A 94 70.14 -6.43 -9.34
CA THR A 94 70.99 -5.84 -10.39
C THR A 94 70.54 -4.42 -10.77
N VAL A 95 71.50 -3.49 -10.87
CA VAL A 95 71.32 -2.17 -11.47
C VAL A 95 72.28 -2.03 -12.65
N ALA A 96 71.75 -1.86 -13.85
CA ALA A 96 72.52 -1.72 -15.09
C ALA A 96 72.42 -0.28 -15.62
N VAL A 97 73.55 0.41 -15.70
CA VAL A 97 73.66 1.81 -16.16
C VAL A 97 74.33 1.83 -17.53
N SER A 98 73.59 2.30 -18.53
CA SER A 98 74.02 2.35 -19.94
C SER A 98 74.50 3.75 -20.34
N PHE A 99 75.62 3.80 -21.03
CA PHE A 99 76.34 4.98 -21.50
C PHE A 99 76.45 4.98 -23.04
N ASN A 100 76.48 6.16 -23.64
CA ASN A 100 76.81 6.28 -25.06
C ASN A 100 78.30 5.95 -25.29
N PHE A 101 78.57 4.91 -26.10
CA PHE A 101 79.94 4.44 -26.36
C PHE A 101 80.83 5.49 -27.03
N GLN A 102 80.27 6.38 -27.87
CA GLN A 102 81.03 7.46 -28.50
C GLN A 102 81.55 8.47 -27.47
N ASN A 103 80.69 8.86 -26.52
CA ASN A 103 81.06 9.78 -25.45
C ASN A 103 82.11 9.12 -24.51
N LEU A 104 81.94 7.82 -24.24
CA LEU A 104 82.87 7.05 -23.41
C LEU A 104 84.29 7.03 -23.97
N ILE A 105 84.47 6.91 -25.30
CA ILE A 105 85.81 7.01 -25.94
C ILE A 105 86.41 8.42 -25.75
N THR A 106 85.59 9.47 -25.83
CA THR A 106 86.07 10.87 -25.67
C THR A 106 86.28 11.28 -24.21
N GLY A 107 86.05 10.38 -23.25
CA GLY A 107 86.20 10.64 -21.82
C GLY A 107 85.05 11.43 -21.20
N HIS A 108 83.88 11.44 -21.84
CA HIS A 108 82.63 12.00 -21.33
C HIS A 108 81.64 10.87 -21.04
N TYR A 109 81.21 10.73 -19.79
CA TYR A 109 80.35 9.65 -19.33
C TYR A 109 78.93 10.19 -19.14
N THR A 110 78.11 10.00 -20.18
CA THR A 110 76.71 10.39 -20.18
C THR A 110 75.83 9.18 -19.87
N ILE A 111 75.14 9.18 -18.72
CA ILE A 111 74.13 8.15 -18.42
C ILE A 111 72.90 8.41 -19.29
N ASP A 112 72.51 7.42 -20.09
CA ASP A 112 71.36 7.48 -21.02
C ASP A 112 70.19 6.62 -20.51
N LYS A 113 70.48 5.39 -20.06
CA LYS A 113 69.48 4.40 -19.64
C LYS A 113 69.91 3.75 -18.33
N ILE A 114 68.94 3.52 -17.44
CA ILE A 114 69.09 2.67 -16.24
C ILE A 114 68.12 1.51 -16.36
N ARG A 115 68.53 0.29 -16.00
CA ARG A 115 67.63 -0.86 -15.77
C ARG A 115 67.85 -1.39 -14.35
N ILE A 116 66.76 -1.68 -13.65
CA ILE A 116 66.76 -2.21 -12.28
C ILE A 116 65.99 -3.53 -12.28
N ASP A 117 66.62 -4.62 -11.86
CA ASP A 117 66.04 -5.97 -11.73
C ASP A 117 66.01 -6.40 -10.25
N LYS A 118 64.89 -6.98 -9.81
CA LYS A 118 64.64 -7.49 -8.45
C LYS A 118 64.99 -6.47 -7.37
N ALA A 119 64.27 -5.36 -7.37
CA ALA A 119 64.48 -4.29 -6.40
C ALA A 119 63.37 -4.20 -5.35
N PHE A 120 63.75 -3.77 -4.16
CA PHE A 120 62.88 -3.28 -3.10
C PHE A 120 63.24 -1.81 -2.85
N LEU A 121 62.28 -0.91 -3.08
CA LEU A 121 62.41 0.53 -2.82
C LEU A 121 61.46 0.95 -1.71
N ASN A 122 61.98 1.56 -0.65
CA ASN A 122 61.20 2.05 0.49
C ASN A 122 61.33 3.58 0.57
N LEU A 123 60.37 4.27 -0.03
CA LEU A 123 60.25 5.73 -0.06
C LEU A 123 59.41 6.19 1.15
N MET A 124 59.85 7.22 1.85
CA MET A 124 59.18 7.69 3.07
C MET A 124 59.28 9.22 3.22
N VAL A 125 58.18 9.80 3.70
CA VAL A 125 58.10 11.13 4.32
C VAL A 125 57.59 10.96 5.75
N ASP A 126 58.38 11.38 6.73
CA ASP A 126 58.04 11.28 8.15
C ASP A 126 57.06 12.36 8.62
N ALA A 127 56.62 12.26 9.88
CA ALA A 127 55.72 13.24 10.51
C ALA A 127 56.25 14.69 10.54
N ASP A 128 57.57 14.90 10.52
CA ASP A 128 58.21 16.22 10.49
C ASP A 128 58.40 16.75 9.05
N GLY A 129 58.08 15.94 8.04
CA GLY A 129 58.21 16.25 6.61
C GLY A 129 59.57 15.91 6.00
N ASN A 130 60.46 15.21 6.71
CA ASN A 130 61.75 14.79 6.17
C ASN A 130 61.56 13.64 5.17
N ILE A 131 62.25 13.73 4.04
CA ILE A 131 62.22 12.71 2.98
C ILE A 131 63.45 11.80 3.06
N ASN A 132 63.27 10.49 2.86
CA ASN A 132 64.41 9.56 2.78
C ASN A 132 65.03 9.43 1.37
N TYR A 133 64.31 9.88 0.34
CA TYR A 133 64.62 9.71 -1.09
C TYR A 133 65.29 10.92 -1.75
N GLY A 134 65.82 11.86 -0.95
CA GLY A 134 66.63 12.99 -1.42
C GLY A 134 68.04 12.56 -1.86
N ILE A 135 68.11 11.71 -2.90
CA ILE A 135 69.28 10.90 -3.29
C ILE A 135 70.42 11.71 -3.93
N ILE A 136 70.13 12.81 -4.62
CA ILE A 136 71.15 13.65 -5.29
C ILE A 136 71.63 14.74 -4.33
N GLU A 137 72.93 15.04 -4.32
CA GLU A 137 73.46 16.19 -3.59
C GLU A 137 73.09 17.51 -4.26
N THR A 138 72.50 18.44 -3.50
CA THR A 138 72.05 19.75 -4.00
C THR A 138 73.10 20.86 -3.88
N ASP A 139 74.12 20.68 -3.02
CA ASP A 139 75.21 21.64 -2.82
C ASP A 139 76.51 21.13 -3.47
N GLY A 140 76.68 21.40 -4.77
CA GLY A 140 77.81 20.85 -5.56
C GLY A 140 78.48 21.85 -6.50
N SER A 141 79.36 22.71 -5.97
CA SER A 141 80.12 23.71 -6.78
C SER A 141 81.27 23.12 -7.63
N GLN A 142 81.35 21.79 -7.76
CA GLN A 142 82.30 21.10 -8.64
C GLN A 142 81.58 20.13 -9.59
N THR A 143 80.99 20.66 -10.65
CA THR A 143 80.56 19.85 -11.79
C THR A 143 81.78 19.34 -12.57
N ASN A 144 82.14 18.06 -12.35
CA ASN A 144 83.11 17.39 -13.19
C ASN A 144 82.54 17.27 -14.62
N ARG A 145 82.99 18.13 -15.55
CA ARG A 145 82.52 18.17 -16.96
C ARG A 145 82.72 16.86 -17.74
N ARG A 146 83.35 15.85 -17.16
CA ARG A 146 83.50 14.50 -17.72
C ARG A 146 82.37 13.54 -17.34
N PHE A 147 81.50 13.84 -16.38
CA PHE A 147 80.35 12.98 -16.03
C PHE A 147 79.07 13.79 -16.09
N THR A 148 78.00 13.25 -16.68
CA THR A 148 76.74 13.96 -16.85
C THR A 148 75.57 12.97 -16.80
N ILE A 149 74.55 13.30 -15.99
CA ILE A 149 73.31 12.53 -15.95
C ILE A 149 72.35 13.16 -16.96
N ASP A 150 72.15 12.49 -18.10
CA ASP A 150 71.21 12.88 -19.15
C ASP A 150 70.26 11.71 -19.41
N LEU A 151 69.59 11.31 -18.34
CA LEU A 151 68.77 10.12 -18.30
C LEU A 151 67.57 10.29 -19.25
N HIS A 152 67.37 9.31 -20.12
CA HIS A 152 66.29 9.25 -21.10
C HIS A 152 65.30 8.12 -20.84
N ARG A 153 65.75 7.03 -20.19
CA ARG A 153 64.92 5.84 -19.90
C ARG A 153 65.31 5.14 -18.60
N VAL A 154 64.31 4.73 -17.81
CA VAL A 154 64.45 3.76 -16.72
C VAL A 154 63.59 2.53 -17.03
N GLU A 155 64.20 1.35 -16.97
CA GLU A 155 63.51 0.06 -17.04
C GLU A 155 63.46 -0.56 -15.63
N LEU A 156 62.29 -1.05 -15.24
CA LEU A 156 62.04 -1.74 -13.96
C LEU A 156 61.55 -3.16 -14.26
N GLU A 157 62.19 -4.16 -13.67
CA GLU A 157 61.80 -5.56 -13.72
C GLU A 157 61.72 -6.10 -12.29
N GLN A 158 60.56 -6.64 -11.90
CA GLN A 158 60.32 -7.19 -10.55
C GLN A 158 60.70 -6.22 -9.41
N ALA A 159 60.25 -4.97 -9.50
CA ALA A 159 60.56 -3.92 -8.51
C ALA A 159 59.40 -3.70 -7.53
N GLU A 160 59.54 -4.16 -6.28
CA GLU A 160 58.64 -3.83 -5.17
C GLU A 160 58.91 -2.40 -4.69
N ILE A 161 57.86 -1.58 -4.62
CA ILE A 161 57.90 -0.17 -4.23
C ILE A 161 56.90 0.04 -3.10
N SER A 162 57.39 0.56 -1.98
CA SER A 162 56.60 1.07 -0.88
C SER A 162 56.82 2.58 -0.76
N TYR A 163 55.76 3.38 -0.83
CA TYR A 163 55.77 4.80 -0.53
C TYR A 163 54.91 5.08 0.70
N PHE A 164 55.48 5.71 1.72
CA PHE A 164 54.77 6.14 2.93
C PHE A 164 54.85 7.66 3.07
N HIS A 165 53.72 8.30 3.36
CA HIS A 165 53.66 9.72 3.70
C HIS A 165 52.84 9.89 4.97
N GLU A 166 53.54 9.95 6.11
CA GLU A 166 52.92 9.99 7.44
C GLU A 166 51.98 11.20 7.65
N PRO A 167 52.32 12.44 7.22
CA PRO A 167 51.48 13.61 7.49
C PRO A 167 50.05 13.50 6.93
N SER A 168 49.89 12.95 5.72
CA SER A 168 48.56 12.70 5.12
C SER A 168 48.04 11.26 5.29
N ARG A 169 48.78 10.43 6.03
CA ARG A 169 48.47 9.01 6.30
C ARG A 169 48.24 8.22 4.99
N GLN A 170 49.16 8.36 4.04
CA GLN A 170 49.14 7.66 2.75
C GLN A 170 50.18 6.54 2.74
N ALA A 171 49.82 5.42 2.12
CA ALA A 171 50.70 4.28 1.89
C ALA A 171 50.38 3.65 0.53
N TYR A 172 51.36 3.58 -0.37
CA TYR A 172 51.23 2.94 -1.69
C TYR A 172 52.25 1.82 -1.77
N ILE A 173 51.78 0.57 -1.75
CA ILE A 173 52.61 -0.64 -1.79
C ILE A 173 52.23 -1.45 -3.02
N PHE A 174 53.18 -1.68 -3.91
CA PHE A 174 52.98 -2.33 -5.20
C PHE A 174 54.27 -2.93 -5.76
N THR A 175 54.16 -3.91 -6.65
CA THR A 175 55.27 -4.46 -7.44
C THR A 175 55.10 -4.07 -8.90
N VAL A 176 56.12 -3.46 -9.50
CA VAL A 176 56.23 -3.26 -10.94
C VAL A 176 56.83 -4.54 -11.54
N ASN A 177 56.00 -5.33 -12.21
CA ASN A 177 56.44 -6.58 -12.85
C ASN A 177 57.34 -6.25 -14.06
N THR A 178 56.84 -5.38 -14.93
CA THR A 178 57.63 -4.72 -15.98
C THR A 178 57.27 -3.23 -16.03
N GLY A 179 58.23 -2.36 -16.26
CA GLY A 179 57.99 -0.92 -16.33
C GLY A 179 59.02 -0.19 -17.18
N ASN A 180 58.55 0.74 -18.02
CA ASN A 180 59.38 1.64 -18.82
C ASN A 180 58.99 3.09 -18.50
N LEU A 181 59.88 3.79 -17.80
CA LEU A 181 59.83 5.23 -17.62
C LEU A 181 60.71 5.87 -18.71
N SER A 182 60.23 6.93 -19.35
CA SER A 182 61.02 7.73 -20.30
C SER A 182 60.69 9.21 -20.19
N GLY A 183 61.64 10.08 -20.48
CA GLY A 183 61.50 11.52 -20.28
C GLY A 183 62.81 12.23 -20.56
N THR A 184 62.81 13.56 -20.44
CA THR A 184 64.04 14.37 -20.45
C THR A 184 64.34 14.75 -19.00
N PHE A 185 65.26 14.04 -18.36
CA PHE A 185 65.53 14.23 -16.92
C PHE A 185 66.66 15.25 -16.63
N SER A 186 67.10 16.01 -17.63
CA SER A 186 68.07 17.12 -17.52
C SER A 186 67.44 18.41 -16.95
N GLU A 187 68.11 19.10 -16.01
CA GLU A 187 67.88 20.44 -15.40
C GLU A 187 66.43 20.90 -15.08
N ALA A 188 65.48 20.80 -16.01
CA ALA A 188 64.03 20.91 -15.79
C ALA A 188 63.30 19.74 -16.46
N VAL A 189 62.75 18.82 -15.65
CA VAL A 189 62.01 17.65 -16.13
C VAL A 189 60.66 18.08 -16.70
N ASN A 190 60.57 18.30 -18.01
CA ASN A 190 59.34 18.84 -18.62
C ASN A 190 58.25 17.78 -18.89
N ALA A 191 58.64 16.54 -19.22
CA ALA A 191 57.69 15.48 -19.56
C ALA A 191 58.18 14.09 -19.11
N ILE A 192 57.24 13.29 -18.62
CA ILE A 192 57.45 11.91 -18.13
C ILE A 192 56.41 11.01 -18.80
N ARG A 193 56.86 9.89 -19.36
CA ARG A 193 56.02 8.81 -19.88
C ARG A 193 56.31 7.53 -19.13
N PHE A 194 55.29 6.87 -18.62
CA PHE A 194 55.39 5.57 -17.98
C PHE A 194 54.52 4.56 -18.71
N LYS A 195 55.02 3.33 -18.89
CA LYS A 195 54.22 2.19 -19.29
C LYS A 195 54.65 0.96 -18.50
N GLY A 196 53.76 0.27 -17.83
CA GLY A 196 54.12 -0.94 -17.08
C GLY A 196 52.95 -1.72 -16.51
N ASP A 197 53.26 -2.96 -16.13
CA ASP A 197 52.37 -3.90 -15.46
C ASP A 197 52.67 -3.88 -13.95
N ILE A 198 51.65 -3.63 -13.15
CA ILE A 198 51.75 -3.38 -11.71
C ILE A 198 50.83 -4.35 -10.96
N GLN A 199 51.37 -5.05 -9.98
CA GLN A 199 50.60 -5.74 -8.95
C GLN A 199 50.49 -4.83 -7.73
N THR A 200 49.30 -4.35 -7.38
CA THR A 200 49.13 -3.59 -6.12
C THR A 200 48.98 -4.54 -4.93
N THR A 201 49.71 -4.27 -3.85
CA THR A 201 49.44 -4.86 -2.54
C THR A 201 48.31 -4.08 -1.87
N SER A 202 48.46 -2.75 -1.78
CA SER A 202 47.46 -1.86 -1.18
C SER A 202 47.76 -0.39 -1.45
N PHE A 203 46.76 0.39 -1.86
CA PHE A 203 46.82 1.86 -1.90
C PHE A 203 45.91 2.45 -0.81
N SER A 204 46.49 3.03 0.23
CA SER A 204 45.78 3.59 1.38
C SER A 204 45.89 5.10 1.45
N SER A 205 44.81 5.76 1.85
CA SER A 205 44.74 7.20 2.11
C SER A 205 43.83 7.48 3.30
N GLY A 206 44.38 8.04 4.38
CA GLY A 206 43.65 8.28 5.62
C GLY A 206 43.28 6.98 6.33
N LYS A 207 41.99 6.66 6.36
CA LYS A 207 41.44 5.41 6.96
C LYS A 207 40.95 4.40 5.91
N TYR A 208 41.14 4.71 4.63
CA TYR A 208 40.57 3.95 3.52
C TYR A 208 41.68 3.26 2.73
N THR A 209 41.44 2.00 2.34
CA THR A 209 42.32 1.22 1.47
C THR A 209 41.56 0.89 0.18
N PHE A 210 42.23 1.08 -0.95
CA PHE A 210 41.77 0.89 -2.30
C PHE A 210 42.73 -0.05 -3.04
N LEU A 211 42.25 -0.65 -4.13
CA LEU A 211 43.08 -1.44 -5.06
C LEU A 211 43.95 -2.48 -4.35
N GLN A 212 43.39 -3.18 -3.36
CA GLN A 212 44.11 -4.21 -2.61
C GLN A 212 44.21 -5.49 -3.45
N ASN A 213 45.43 -6.01 -3.63
CA ASN A 213 45.72 -7.24 -4.39
C ASN A 213 45.15 -7.24 -5.83
N ARG A 214 45.40 -6.18 -6.61
CA ARG A 214 44.87 -6.03 -8.00
C ARG A 214 45.98 -6.00 -9.05
N GLU A 215 45.61 -6.42 -10.26
CA GLU A 215 46.45 -6.30 -11.46
C GLU A 215 46.11 -5.01 -12.21
N LEU A 216 47.12 -4.20 -12.52
CA LEU A 216 47.01 -2.93 -13.21
C LEU A 216 47.97 -2.85 -14.39
N ALA A 217 47.46 -2.66 -15.61
CA ALA A 217 48.28 -2.21 -16.74
C ALA A 217 48.14 -0.69 -16.88
N LEU A 218 49.24 0.05 -16.80
CA LEU A 218 49.23 1.50 -16.66
C LEU A 218 50.10 2.18 -17.73
N GLU A 219 49.53 3.14 -18.47
CA GLU A 219 50.22 3.99 -19.45
C GLU A 219 49.93 5.47 -19.16
N LEU A 220 50.96 6.22 -18.74
CA LEU A 220 50.87 7.64 -18.36
C LEU A 220 51.73 8.52 -19.29
N HIS A 221 51.23 9.72 -19.56
CA HIS A 221 51.95 10.84 -20.15
C HIS A 221 51.67 12.09 -19.30
N LEU A 222 52.68 12.51 -18.55
CA LEU A 222 52.69 13.64 -17.63
C LEU A 222 53.57 14.76 -18.20
N GLU A 223 53.13 16.00 -18.03
CA GLU A 223 53.95 17.21 -18.17
C GLU A 223 54.06 17.91 -16.82
N LEU A 224 55.25 18.40 -16.49
CA LEU A 224 55.47 19.21 -15.27
C LEU A 224 55.60 20.67 -15.66
N LYS A 225 54.85 21.54 -14.99
CA LYS A 225 54.77 22.99 -15.25
C LYS A 225 54.98 23.77 -13.95
N ASP A 226 55.27 25.06 -14.09
CA ASP A 226 55.41 26.02 -12.99
C ASP A 226 56.44 25.61 -11.92
N ASN A 227 57.63 25.17 -12.35
CA ASN A 227 58.68 24.58 -11.51
C ASN A 227 58.17 23.35 -10.73
N ASN A 228 57.59 22.39 -11.46
CA ASN A 228 57.02 21.12 -10.96
C ASN A 228 55.84 21.27 -9.99
N ARG A 229 55.23 22.46 -9.87
CA ARG A 229 54.05 22.70 -9.02
C ARG A 229 52.73 22.28 -9.67
N THR A 230 52.70 22.21 -10.99
CA THR A 230 51.54 21.79 -11.78
C THR A 230 51.90 20.50 -12.51
N ILE A 231 51.20 19.41 -12.18
CA ILE A 231 51.32 18.11 -12.85
C ILE A 231 50.14 18.01 -13.83
N GLN A 232 50.40 18.07 -15.13
CA GLN A 232 49.39 17.90 -16.15
C GLN A 232 49.40 16.46 -16.68
N LEU A 233 48.30 15.74 -16.51
CA LEU A 233 48.07 14.41 -17.07
C LEU A 233 47.46 14.56 -18.47
N ILE A 234 48.33 14.56 -19.49
CA ILE A 234 47.94 14.62 -20.91
C ILE A 234 47.19 13.36 -21.32
N ARG A 235 47.61 12.21 -20.80
CA ARG A 235 46.97 10.91 -21.02
C ARG A 235 47.29 9.95 -19.88
N GLY A 236 46.28 9.34 -19.28
CA GLY A 236 46.43 8.25 -18.32
C GLY A 236 45.48 7.11 -18.66
N ASN A 237 45.97 6.08 -19.34
CA ASN A 237 45.19 4.88 -19.63
C ASN A 237 45.55 3.83 -18.57
N ALA A 238 44.57 3.35 -17.82
CA ALA A 238 44.73 2.29 -16.84
C ALA A 238 43.74 1.16 -17.12
N SER A 239 44.20 -0.09 -17.14
CA SER A 239 43.32 -1.27 -17.11
C SER A 239 43.45 -1.91 -15.74
N ILE A 240 42.34 -2.07 -15.02
CA ILE A 240 42.29 -2.66 -13.69
C ILE A 240 41.23 -3.76 -13.71
N ASP A 241 41.61 -5.01 -13.44
CA ASP A 241 40.73 -6.18 -13.55
C ASP A 241 39.93 -6.21 -14.88
N ASN A 242 40.60 -5.87 -15.99
CA ASN A 242 40.06 -5.67 -17.36
C ASN A 242 39.16 -4.45 -17.59
N ILE A 243 38.89 -3.61 -16.57
CA ILE A 243 38.16 -2.35 -16.73
C ILE A 243 39.11 -1.27 -17.21
N HIS A 244 38.81 -0.70 -18.38
CA HIS A 244 39.62 0.31 -19.03
C HIS A 244 39.17 1.73 -18.64
N PHE A 245 40.07 2.46 -17.99
CA PHE A 245 39.91 3.85 -17.58
C PHE A 245 40.79 4.77 -18.43
N GLU A 246 40.22 5.87 -18.90
CA GLU A 246 40.94 6.97 -19.56
C GLU A 246 40.86 8.22 -18.70
N THR A 247 42.01 8.71 -18.24
CA THR A 247 42.12 9.87 -17.35
C THR A 247 42.90 10.99 -18.02
N THR A 248 42.40 12.22 -17.89
CA THR A 248 43.07 13.44 -18.34
C THR A 248 42.86 14.55 -17.31
N GLY A 249 43.72 15.57 -17.30
CA GLY A 249 43.53 16.75 -16.47
C GLY A 249 44.82 17.28 -15.84
N GLN A 250 44.72 17.90 -14.67
CA GLN A 250 45.85 18.49 -13.94
C GLN A 250 45.67 18.46 -12.41
N ILE A 251 46.78 18.45 -11.70
CA ILE A 251 46.87 18.61 -10.24
C ILE A 251 47.84 19.77 -9.96
N VAL A 252 47.40 20.76 -9.20
CA VAL A 252 48.23 21.86 -8.71
C VAL A 252 48.56 21.58 -7.25
N ALA A 253 49.85 21.38 -6.96
CA ALA A 253 50.39 21.02 -5.66
C ALA A 253 51.24 22.15 -5.07
N ASN A 254 50.60 23.29 -4.78
CA ASN A 254 51.23 24.42 -4.08
C ASN A 254 50.90 24.36 -2.58
N GLU A 255 51.85 24.68 -1.71
CA GLU A 255 51.72 24.67 -0.24
C GLU A 255 50.45 25.39 0.26
N LYS A 256 50.09 26.50 -0.40
CA LYS A 256 48.93 27.32 -0.03
C LYS A 256 47.65 26.97 -0.78
N ASN A 257 47.76 26.39 -1.97
CA ASN A 257 46.66 26.15 -2.90
C ASN A 257 46.82 24.77 -3.54
N LYS A 258 46.11 23.77 -3.01
CA LYS A 258 45.98 22.44 -3.62
C LYS A 258 44.68 22.37 -4.39
N SER A 259 44.74 22.16 -5.70
CA SER A 259 43.56 21.97 -6.55
C SER A 259 43.74 20.83 -7.54
N ILE A 260 42.62 20.26 -7.94
CA ILE A 260 42.51 19.14 -8.87
C ILE A 260 41.50 19.49 -9.94
N ASP A 261 41.76 19.07 -11.17
CA ASP A 261 40.83 19.11 -12.29
C ASP A 261 41.09 17.87 -13.14
N LEU A 262 40.36 16.79 -12.88
CA LEU A 262 40.50 15.51 -13.56
C LEU A 262 39.18 15.09 -14.21
N ARG A 263 39.29 14.53 -15.41
CA ARG A 263 38.22 13.78 -16.07
C ARG A 263 38.63 12.33 -16.23
N ILE A 264 37.83 11.41 -15.69
CA ILE A 264 38.03 9.96 -15.74
C ILE A 264 36.85 9.36 -16.50
N LYS A 265 37.10 8.67 -17.61
CA LYS A 265 36.10 7.94 -18.38
C LYS A 265 36.33 6.45 -18.28
N THR A 266 35.27 5.66 -18.40
CA THR A 266 35.38 4.23 -18.74
C THR A 266 34.87 3.99 -20.15
N GLY A 267 35.39 2.95 -20.80
CA GLY A 267 34.63 2.26 -21.84
C GLY A 267 33.44 1.51 -21.25
N THR A 268 32.81 0.65 -22.05
CA THR A 268 31.87 -0.35 -21.53
C THR A 268 32.61 -1.32 -20.62
N ALA A 269 32.21 -1.38 -19.36
CA ALA A 269 32.79 -2.20 -18.29
C ALA A 269 31.73 -3.13 -17.71
N SER A 270 32.13 -4.23 -17.06
CA SER A 270 31.17 -5.06 -16.31
C SER A 270 30.78 -4.35 -15.01
N LEU A 271 29.46 -4.31 -14.76
CA LEU A 271 28.87 -3.63 -13.61
C LEU A 271 29.34 -4.26 -12.28
N ASP A 272 29.38 -5.59 -12.22
CA ASP A 272 29.81 -6.36 -11.07
C ASP A 272 31.30 -6.18 -10.76
N ALA A 273 32.18 -6.23 -11.76
CA ALA A 273 33.61 -5.99 -11.57
C ALA A 273 33.87 -4.58 -11.05
N LEU A 274 33.18 -3.56 -11.59
CA LEU A 274 33.31 -2.19 -11.13
C LEU A 274 32.87 -2.00 -9.67
N PHE A 275 31.72 -2.56 -9.29
CA PHE A 275 31.26 -2.51 -7.90
C PHE A 275 32.21 -3.27 -6.95
N ASN A 276 32.82 -4.37 -7.40
CA ASN A 276 33.83 -5.12 -6.64
C ASN A 276 35.18 -4.36 -6.45
N MET A 277 35.41 -3.25 -7.15
CA MET A 277 36.54 -2.34 -6.88
C MET A 277 36.27 -1.37 -5.73
N ILE A 278 35.00 -1.13 -5.39
CA ILE A 278 34.61 -0.19 -4.33
C ILE A 278 34.87 -0.82 -2.95
N PRO A 279 35.52 -0.12 -2.00
CA PRO A 279 35.72 -0.62 -0.65
C PRO A 279 34.40 -1.06 0.02
N SER A 280 34.40 -2.28 0.57
CA SER A 280 33.18 -3.01 0.98
C SER A 280 32.25 -2.29 1.98
N HIS A 281 32.77 -1.34 2.76
CA HIS A 281 32.01 -0.53 3.72
C HIS A 281 31.11 0.53 3.05
N PHE A 282 31.38 0.89 1.78
CA PHE A 282 30.45 1.71 0.98
C PHE A 282 29.34 0.86 0.33
N LEU A 283 29.51 -0.47 0.28
CA LEU A 283 28.60 -1.39 -0.41
C LEU A 283 27.49 -1.97 0.48
N GLU A 284 27.51 -1.74 1.80
CA GLU A 284 26.50 -2.32 2.72
C GLU A 284 25.04 -2.16 2.25
N PRO A 285 24.57 -1.01 1.72
CA PRO A 285 23.18 -0.87 1.27
C PRO A 285 22.83 -1.70 0.03
N VAL A 286 23.83 -2.14 -0.74
CA VAL A 286 23.66 -2.82 -2.03
C VAL A 286 24.13 -4.28 -2.04
N LYS A 287 24.82 -4.75 -0.99
CA LYS A 287 25.29 -6.15 -0.84
C LYS A 287 24.20 -7.22 -0.94
N ALA A 288 22.95 -6.86 -0.67
CA ALA A 288 21.82 -7.79 -0.75
C ALA A 288 21.32 -8.03 -2.18
N TYR A 289 21.87 -7.34 -3.19
CA TYR A 289 21.48 -7.46 -4.58
C TYR A 289 22.58 -8.13 -5.39
N ASN A 290 22.21 -9.15 -6.17
CA ASN A 290 23.09 -9.68 -7.21
C ASN A 290 22.92 -8.78 -8.44
N MET A 291 24.04 -8.26 -8.96
CA MET A 291 24.08 -7.35 -10.10
C MET A 291 24.96 -7.96 -11.19
N ALA A 292 24.55 -7.82 -12.45
CA ALA A 292 25.35 -8.12 -13.63
C ALA A 292 24.94 -7.16 -14.76
N GLY A 293 25.77 -7.01 -15.79
CA GLY A 293 25.48 -6.16 -16.95
C GLY A 293 26.62 -5.23 -17.32
N SER A 294 26.33 -4.25 -18.16
CA SER A 294 27.30 -3.27 -18.66
C SER A 294 27.11 -1.89 -18.04
N ILE A 295 28.20 -1.19 -17.75
CA ILE A 295 28.21 0.20 -17.32
C ILE A 295 29.27 1.01 -18.07
N ALA A 296 28.96 2.27 -18.39
CA ALA A 296 29.92 3.27 -18.84
C ALA A 296 29.80 4.52 -17.96
N MET A 297 30.92 5.19 -17.68
CA MET A 297 30.98 6.36 -16.79
C MET A 297 31.85 7.49 -17.35
N ASP A 298 31.50 8.72 -16.99
CA ASP A 298 32.26 9.95 -17.24
C ASP A 298 32.26 10.81 -15.97
N ALA A 299 33.36 10.76 -15.22
CA ALA A 299 33.54 11.44 -13.95
C ALA A 299 34.41 12.69 -14.10
N ILE A 300 33.98 13.78 -13.46
CA ILE A 300 34.71 15.05 -13.37
C ILE A 300 34.95 15.36 -11.89
N ILE A 301 36.20 15.62 -11.54
CA ILE A 301 36.65 15.95 -10.18
C ILE A 301 37.38 17.29 -10.25
N SER A 302 36.78 18.36 -9.71
CA SER A 302 37.27 19.73 -9.91
C SER A 302 37.25 20.57 -8.63
N GLY A 303 38.29 21.38 -8.42
CA GLY A 303 38.35 22.40 -7.36
C GLY A 303 39.44 22.16 -6.32
N SER A 304 39.39 22.90 -5.21
CA SER A 304 40.38 22.81 -4.14
C SER A 304 40.13 21.60 -3.23
N PHE A 305 41.20 21.02 -2.69
CA PHE A 305 41.12 19.89 -1.75
C PHE A 305 42.06 20.05 -0.54
N SER A 306 41.66 19.52 0.61
CA SER A 306 42.45 19.47 1.85
C SER A 306 41.99 18.28 2.70
N GLU A 307 42.52 18.14 3.93
CA GLU A 307 42.03 17.15 4.90
C GLU A 307 40.55 17.30 5.24
N ASN A 308 40.02 18.54 5.18
CA ASN A 308 38.66 18.89 5.59
C ASN A 308 37.78 19.37 4.42
N THR A 309 38.31 19.45 3.20
CA THR A 309 37.56 19.84 2.00
C THR A 309 37.79 18.86 0.87
N LEU A 310 36.70 18.24 0.41
CA LEU A 310 36.67 17.48 -0.83
C LEU A 310 36.49 18.44 -2.03
N PRO A 311 37.01 18.10 -3.22
CA PRO A 311 36.69 18.80 -4.46
C PRO A 311 35.22 18.53 -4.87
N ALA A 312 34.71 19.28 -5.84
CA ALA A 312 33.45 18.94 -6.49
C ALA A 312 33.62 17.66 -7.30
N ILE A 313 32.65 16.75 -7.20
CA ILE A 313 32.63 15.47 -7.91
C ILE A 313 31.28 15.35 -8.62
N SER A 314 31.31 15.09 -9.92
CA SER A 314 30.15 14.71 -10.74
C SER A 314 30.50 13.46 -11.53
N VAL A 315 29.59 12.50 -11.59
CA VAL A 315 29.74 11.24 -12.33
C VAL A 315 28.48 11.00 -13.14
N ASP A 316 28.57 11.18 -14.45
CA ASP A 316 27.54 10.72 -15.37
C ASP A 316 27.77 9.23 -15.65
N PHE A 317 26.69 8.44 -15.68
CA PHE A 317 26.77 7.00 -15.94
C PHE A 317 25.60 6.52 -16.82
N GLY A 318 25.85 5.45 -17.56
CA GLY A 318 24.83 4.71 -18.31
C GLY A 318 25.00 3.22 -18.05
N VAL A 319 23.89 2.53 -17.81
CA VAL A 319 23.82 1.08 -17.59
C VAL A 319 22.93 0.46 -18.66
N THR A 320 23.38 -0.65 -19.25
CA THR A 320 22.66 -1.41 -20.29
C THR A 320 22.79 -2.90 -20.07
N ASP A 321 21.83 -3.67 -20.59
CA ASP A 321 21.78 -5.14 -20.51
C ASP A 321 21.95 -5.68 -19.07
N ALA A 322 21.51 -4.89 -18.07
CA ALA A 322 21.75 -5.22 -16.68
C ALA A 322 20.67 -6.10 -16.08
N THR A 323 21.07 -6.87 -15.07
CA THR A 323 20.17 -7.72 -14.27
C THR A 323 20.39 -7.38 -12.80
N PHE A 324 19.31 -7.09 -12.09
CA PHE A 324 19.30 -6.84 -10.65
C PHE A 324 18.36 -7.84 -9.98
N SER A 325 18.91 -8.74 -9.16
CA SER A 325 18.13 -9.76 -8.45
C SER A 325 18.21 -9.56 -6.94
N TYR A 326 17.06 -9.59 -6.26
CA TYR A 326 16.96 -9.57 -4.80
C TYR A 326 16.61 -10.98 -4.28
N PRO A 327 17.56 -11.72 -3.67
CA PRO A 327 17.39 -13.15 -3.38
C PRO A 327 16.25 -13.47 -2.40
N GLU A 328 15.87 -12.57 -1.49
CA GLU A 328 14.83 -12.85 -0.49
C GLU A 328 13.42 -12.91 -1.08
N THR A 329 13.15 -12.24 -2.21
CA THR A 329 11.81 -12.20 -2.84
C THR A 329 11.74 -12.92 -4.18
N ASN A 330 12.85 -13.52 -4.65
CA ASN A 330 13.02 -14.02 -6.02
C ASN A 330 12.73 -12.97 -7.12
N LEU A 331 12.68 -11.68 -6.77
CA LEU A 331 12.45 -10.61 -7.73
C LEU A 331 13.72 -10.37 -8.55
N THR A 332 13.60 -10.50 -9.87
CA THR A 332 14.65 -10.17 -10.83
C THR A 332 14.14 -9.14 -11.81
N LEU A 333 14.83 -8.01 -11.86
CA LEU A 333 14.75 -7.03 -12.94
C LEU A 333 15.75 -7.45 -14.01
N ARG A 334 15.28 -7.63 -15.24
CA ARG A 334 16.06 -8.02 -16.42
C ARG A 334 16.09 -6.88 -17.43
N ASP A 335 17.03 -6.95 -18.37
CA ASP A 335 17.12 -6.03 -19.51
C ASP A 335 17.13 -4.55 -19.04
N VAL A 336 17.84 -4.29 -17.93
CA VAL A 336 17.79 -2.99 -17.25
C VAL A 336 18.65 -1.98 -17.98
N GLU A 337 18.00 -0.91 -18.41
CA GLU A 337 18.59 0.27 -19.01
C GLU A 337 18.35 1.48 -18.12
N MET A 338 19.37 2.32 -17.91
CA MET A 338 19.20 3.61 -17.25
C MET A 338 20.36 4.55 -17.55
N LYS A 339 20.11 5.86 -17.44
CA LYS A 339 21.15 6.88 -17.37
C LYS A 339 21.06 7.58 -16.02
N GLY A 340 22.15 8.15 -15.55
CA GLY A 340 22.12 8.91 -14.31
C GLY A 340 23.30 9.82 -14.11
N ASN A 341 23.18 10.63 -13.07
CA ASN A 341 24.22 11.50 -12.58
C ASN A 341 24.29 11.37 -11.05
N PHE A 342 25.49 11.18 -10.52
CA PHE A 342 25.79 11.37 -9.11
C PHE A 342 26.64 12.64 -8.94
N ALA A 343 26.28 13.50 -7.99
CA ALA A 343 27.08 14.66 -7.63
C ALA A 343 27.21 14.81 -6.11
N ASN A 344 28.35 15.28 -5.61
CA ASN A 344 28.53 15.53 -4.18
C ASN A 344 27.90 16.87 -3.69
N GLY A 345 27.47 17.72 -4.63
CA GLY A 345 26.69 18.94 -4.40
C GLY A 345 27.40 20.03 -3.59
N ALA A 346 26.74 21.16 -3.34
CA ALA A 346 27.38 22.39 -2.87
C ALA A 346 28.13 22.32 -1.51
N LYS A 347 27.93 21.28 -0.69
CA LYS A 347 28.67 21.06 0.57
C LYS A 347 29.75 19.96 0.46
N HIS A 348 29.93 19.35 -0.71
CA HIS A 348 30.81 18.22 -0.99
C HIS A 348 30.73 17.09 0.07
N SER A 349 29.55 16.83 0.63
CA SER A 349 29.32 15.91 1.75
C SER A 349 27.93 15.28 1.68
N SER A 350 27.66 14.24 2.47
CA SER A 350 26.40 13.50 2.46
C SER A 350 25.15 14.35 2.70
N GLN A 351 25.28 15.60 3.16
CA GLN A 351 24.18 16.56 3.27
C GLN A 351 23.77 17.21 1.94
N SER A 352 24.59 17.10 0.89
CA SER A 352 24.33 17.64 -0.45
C SER A 352 24.58 16.63 -1.58
N PHE A 353 24.86 15.36 -1.26
CA PHE A 353 24.91 14.31 -2.26
C PHE A 353 23.57 14.23 -2.99
N ALA A 354 23.63 14.19 -4.32
CA ALA A 354 22.50 14.07 -5.21
C ALA A 354 22.73 12.88 -6.15
N LEU A 355 21.69 12.06 -6.34
CA LEU A 355 21.64 11.00 -7.33
C LEU A 355 20.38 11.20 -8.17
N ARG A 356 20.56 11.27 -9.48
CA ARG A 356 19.48 11.29 -10.47
C ARG A 356 19.62 10.07 -11.36
N ILE A 357 18.52 9.37 -11.59
CA ILE A 357 18.38 8.31 -12.59
C ILE A 357 17.22 8.72 -13.49
N ASP A 358 17.53 8.89 -14.77
CA ASP A 358 16.59 9.23 -15.83
C ASP A 358 16.49 8.05 -16.82
N ASP A 359 15.37 7.97 -17.55
CA ASP A 359 15.12 6.92 -18.55
C ASP A 359 15.28 5.48 -18.00
N PHE A 360 14.95 5.23 -16.72
CA PHE A 360 15.03 3.87 -16.17
C PHE A 360 13.99 2.98 -16.85
N LYS A 361 14.42 1.81 -17.33
CA LYS A 361 13.59 0.75 -17.90
C LYS A 361 14.06 -0.60 -17.39
N ALA A 362 13.12 -1.50 -17.12
CA ALA A 362 13.41 -2.88 -16.76
C ALA A 362 12.26 -3.82 -17.12
N GLY A 363 12.58 -5.04 -17.54
CA GLY A 363 11.64 -6.15 -17.54
C GLY A 363 11.44 -6.70 -16.13
N ILE A 364 10.18 -6.90 -15.73
CA ILE A 364 9.77 -7.49 -14.45
C ILE A 364 8.78 -8.63 -14.72
N PHE A 365 9.22 -9.88 -14.49
CA PHE A 365 8.55 -11.07 -15.02
C PHE A 365 8.27 -10.95 -16.54
N LYS A 366 7.00 -10.97 -16.97
CA LYS A 366 6.57 -10.74 -18.36
C LYS A 366 6.26 -9.27 -18.68
N SER A 367 6.23 -8.41 -17.67
CA SER A 367 5.83 -7.00 -17.74
C SER A 367 7.05 -6.10 -17.88
N GLU A 368 6.83 -4.81 -18.18
CA GLU A 368 7.88 -3.79 -18.22
C GLU A 368 7.57 -2.67 -17.23
N VAL A 369 8.60 -2.09 -16.63
CA VAL A 369 8.52 -0.93 -15.73
C VAL A 369 9.47 0.15 -16.20
N GLU A 370 8.96 1.38 -16.31
CA GLU A 370 9.70 2.58 -16.65
C GLU A 370 9.66 3.57 -15.48
N GLY A 371 10.66 4.45 -15.36
CA GLY A 371 10.64 5.46 -14.32
C GLY A 371 11.80 6.44 -14.30
N ASN A 372 11.79 7.30 -13.29
CA ASN A 372 12.89 8.19 -12.93
C ASN A 372 12.97 8.27 -11.41
N LEU A 373 14.19 8.41 -10.88
CA LEU A 373 14.50 8.54 -9.46
C LEU A 373 15.36 9.78 -9.24
N PHE A 374 15.00 10.59 -8.24
CA PHE A 374 15.84 11.66 -7.73
C PHE A 374 15.98 11.52 -6.21
N ILE A 375 17.21 11.60 -5.72
CA ILE A 375 17.55 11.56 -4.30
C ILE A 375 18.51 12.71 -3.99
N GLU A 376 18.16 13.57 -3.04
CA GLU A 376 19.04 14.62 -2.52
C GLU A 376 19.22 14.48 -1.00
N ASN A 377 20.40 14.84 -0.49
CA ASN A 377 20.76 14.88 0.93
C ASN A 377 20.66 13.49 1.57
N PHE A 378 21.69 12.68 1.33
CA PHE A 378 21.85 11.30 1.81
C PHE A 378 21.86 11.14 3.35
N THR A 379 21.78 12.24 4.12
CA THR A 379 21.60 12.22 5.58
C THR A 379 20.13 12.31 5.98
N THR A 380 19.33 13.14 5.29
CA THR A 380 17.86 13.20 5.43
C THR A 380 17.23 13.20 4.03
N PRO A 381 17.13 12.03 3.36
CA PRO A 381 16.90 11.95 1.93
C PRO A 381 15.58 12.56 1.51
N LEU A 382 15.62 13.57 0.63
CA LEU A 382 14.48 13.91 -0.21
C LEU A 382 14.48 12.91 -1.38
N VAL A 383 13.44 12.08 -1.47
CA VAL A 383 13.29 11.06 -2.49
C VAL A 383 12.07 11.40 -3.35
N GLU A 384 12.29 11.48 -4.66
CA GLU A 384 11.25 11.64 -5.68
C GLU A 384 11.32 10.47 -6.67
N VAL A 385 10.19 9.81 -6.90
CA VAL A 385 10.07 8.68 -7.82
C VAL A 385 8.91 8.97 -8.78
N SER A 386 9.15 8.72 -10.07
CA SER A 386 8.08 8.52 -11.05
C SER A 386 8.19 7.11 -11.61
N LEU A 387 7.07 6.40 -11.69
CA LEU A 387 7.03 4.99 -12.10
C LEU A 387 5.80 4.74 -12.98
N ARG A 388 6.02 4.04 -14.09
CA ARG A 388 4.99 3.59 -15.03
C ARG A 388 5.15 2.11 -15.32
N SER A 389 4.06 1.36 -15.35
CA SER A 389 4.11 -0.06 -15.69
C SER A 389 2.72 -0.55 -16.10
N GLU A 390 2.66 -1.55 -16.98
CA GLU A 390 1.48 -2.38 -17.22
C GLU A 390 1.81 -3.80 -16.74
N ILE A 391 1.20 -4.23 -15.64
CA ILE A 391 1.55 -5.45 -14.91
C ILE A 391 0.44 -6.49 -15.04
N ASP A 392 0.82 -7.73 -15.37
CA ASP A 392 -0.06 -8.91 -15.24
C ASP A 392 -0.31 -9.22 -13.75
N LEU A 393 -1.57 -9.30 -13.34
CA LEU A 393 -1.92 -9.49 -11.93
C LEU A 393 -1.48 -10.84 -11.35
N ASN A 394 -1.23 -11.86 -12.18
CA ASN A 394 -0.61 -13.11 -11.75
C ASN A 394 0.86 -12.91 -11.37
N ASP A 395 1.55 -11.99 -12.03
CA ASP A 395 2.94 -11.63 -11.71
C ASP A 395 2.98 -10.72 -10.47
N LEU A 396 2.05 -9.77 -10.33
CA LEU A 396 1.92 -8.93 -9.12
C LEU A 396 1.62 -9.77 -7.86
N ALA A 397 0.75 -10.78 -7.96
CA ALA A 397 0.40 -11.65 -6.85
C ALA A 397 1.62 -12.38 -6.26
N LYS A 398 2.60 -12.77 -7.10
CA LYS A 398 3.86 -13.41 -6.66
C LYS A 398 4.76 -12.49 -5.83
N ILE A 399 4.64 -11.17 -6.02
CA ILE A 399 5.41 -10.17 -5.28
C ILE A 399 4.73 -9.84 -3.95
N VAL A 400 3.40 -9.64 -3.99
CA VAL A 400 2.64 -9.03 -2.87
C VAL A 400 2.02 -10.07 -1.93
N VAL A 401 1.63 -11.24 -2.44
CA VAL A 401 0.87 -12.24 -1.69
C VAL A 401 1.76 -13.42 -1.35
N SER A 402 2.08 -13.57 -0.06
CA SER A 402 2.87 -14.68 0.47
C SER A 402 2.12 -16.03 0.53
N ASP A 403 0.91 -16.09 -0.01
CA ASP A 403 0.05 -17.28 -0.06
C ASP A 403 -0.29 -17.65 -1.51
N PRO A 404 0.13 -18.83 -2.00
CA PRO A 404 -0.06 -19.23 -3.40
C PRO A 404 -1.51 -19.59 -3.76
N THR A 405 -2.47 -19.57 -2.83
CA THR A 405 -3.88 -19.91 -3.10
C THR A 405 -4.69 -18.77 -3.71
N THR A 406 -4.19 -17.53 -3.70
CA THR A 406 -4.86 -16.36 -4.28
C THR A 406 -4.55 -16.26 -5.77
N HIS A 407 -5.40 -16.85 -6.62
CA HIS A 407 -5.36 -16.59 -8.06
C HIS A 407 -5.79 -15.15 -8.34
N ALA A 408 -4.97 -14.40 -9.10
CA ALA A 408 -5.24 -13.03 -9.51
C ALA A 408 -5.01 -12.90 -11.02
N ASN A 409 -6.07 -12.71 -11.79
CA ASN A 409 -6.01 -12.55 -13.25
C ASN A 409 -6.29 -11.09 -13.66
N GLY A 410 -5.99 -10.75 -14.92
CA GLY A 410 -6.18 -9.43 -15.52
C GLY A 410 -4.89 -8.61 -15.59
N SER A 411 -4.99 -7.36 -16.06
CA SER A 411 -3.87 -6.42 -16.10
C SER A 411 -4.16 -5.14 -15.31
N MET A 412 -3.08 -4.49 -14.87
CA MET A 412 -3.12 -3.23 -14.13
C MET A 412 -2.08 -2.28 -14.69
N LYS A 413 -2.52 -1.13 -15.20
CA LYS A 413 -1.65 -0.01 -15.56
C LYS A 413 -1.50 0.92 -14.37
N ILE A 414 -0.28 1.36 -14.12
CA ILE A 414 0.10 2.23 -13.00
C ILE A 414 0.88 3.41 -13.58
N ASP A 415 0.50 4.64 -13.25
CA ASP A 415 1.32 5.86 -13.36
C ASP A 415 1.37 6.47 -11.97
N LEU A 416 2.52 6.39 -11.30
CA LEU A 416 2.72 6.77 -9.91
C LEU A 416 3.82 7.83 -9.80
N LYS A 417 3.54 8.86 -9.01
CA LYS A 417 4.51 9.85 -8.55
C LYS A 417 4.53 9.87 -7.02
N PHE A 418 5.71 9.66 -6.45
CA PHE A 418 5.94 9.60 -5.02
C PHE A 418 7.00 10.64 -4.64
N LYS A 419 6.77 11.38 -3.56
CA LYS A 419 7.73 12.34 -3.00
C LYS A 419 7.68 12.31 -1.47
N ASN A 420 8.80 12.01 -0.82
CA ASN A 420 8.90 12.12 0.64
C ASN A 420 10.30 12.56 1.10
N LYS A 421 10.38 13.14 2.30
CA LYS A 421 11.62 13.40 3.02
C LYS A 421 11.79 12.39 4.15
N LEU A 422 12.73 11.47 3.97
CA LEU A 422 13.05 10.42 4.93
C LEU A 422 14.00 10.92 6.03
N SER A 423 13.95 10.27 7.19
CA SER A 423 14.89 10.51 8.31
C SER A 423 16.26 9.84 8.13
N GLY A 424 16.47 9.13 7.02
CA GLY A 424 17.69 8.42 6.65
C GLY A 424 17.36 7.23 5.74
N PHE A 425 18.38 6.54 5.21
CA PHE A 425 18.22 5.26 4.51
C PHE A 425 18.03 4.10 5.50
N ARG A 426 16.89 4.12 6.19
CA ARG A 426 16.40 3.00 7.01
C ARG A 426 15.47 2.10 6.19
N LYS A 427 15.02 0.98 6.77
CA LYS A 427 13.90 0.21 6.21
C LYS A 427 12.67 1.13 6.09
N PHE A 428 12.21 1.33 4.86
CA PHE A 428 11.03 2.12 4.54
C PHE A 428 9.79 1.55 5.26
N THR A 429 9.02 2.41 5.92
CA THR A 429 7.84 1.99 6.69
C THR A 429 6.53 2.40 6.01
N ILE A 430 5.42 1.83 6.49
CA ILE A 430 4.07 2.26 6.09
C ILE A 430 3.85 3.73 6.47
N ASP A 431 4.37 4.20 7.62
CA ASP A 431 4.31 5.61 8.00
C ASP A 431 5.07 6.50 7.01
N ASP A 432 6.23 6.06 6.51
CA ASP A 432 6.99 6.75 5.46
C ASP A 432 6.21 6.78 4.12
N PHE A 433 5.37 5.79 3.83
CA PHE A 433 4.46 5.82 2.68
C PHE A 433 3.27 6.78 2.90
N ILE A 434 2.57 6.66 4.03
CA ILE A 434 1.36 7.43 4.34
C ILE A 434 1.66 8.93 4.62
N SER A 435 2.87 9.27 5.02
CA SER A 435 3.33 10.66 5.17
C SER A 435 3.83 11.31 3.87
N SER A 436 3.98 10.53 2.79
CA SER A 436 4.45 11.04 1.49
C SER A 436 3.41 11.92 0.80
N SER A 437 3.89 12.74 -0.14
CA SER A 437 3.03 13.21 -1.23
C SER A 437 3.04 12.17 -2.34
N THR A 438 1.90 11.52 -2.54
CA THR A 438 1.69 10.50 -3.58
C THR A 438 0.59 10.96 -4.51
N GLN A 439 0.83 10.90 -5.81
CA GLN A 439 -0.18 11.13 -6.84
C GLN A 439 -0.09 9.99 -7.84
N GLY A 440 -1.23 9.48 -8.31
CA GLY A 440 -1.17 8.45 -9.33
C GLY A 440 -2.49 8.14 -10.00
N ARG A 441 -2.40 7.43 -11.12
CA ARG A 441 -3.51 6.77 -11.79
C ARG A 441 -3.26 5.27 -11.81
N LEU A 442 -4.32 4.52 -11.56
CA LEU A 442 -4.35 3.07 -11.71
C LEU A 442 -5.54 2.74 -12.61
N GLU A 443 -5.31 1.99 -13.67
CA GLU A 443 -6.36 1.44 -14.54
C GLU A 443 -6.30 -0.08 -14.45
N MET A 444 -7.42 -0.69 -14.09
CA MET A 444 -7.58 -2.13 -13.91
C MET A 444 -8.44 -2.67 -15.05
N THR A 445 -7.98 -3.72 -15.73
CA THR A 445 -8.67 -4.32 -16.88
C THR A 445 -8.89 -5.82 -16.67
N ASN A 446 -10.15 -6.23 -16.74
CA ASN A 446 -10.64 -7.60 -16.58
C ASN A 446 -9.99 -8.36 -15.40
N ALA A 447 -9.84 -7.68 -14.27
CA ALA A 447 -9.22 -8.26 -13.10
C ALA A 447 -10.15 -9.25 -12.38
N SER A 448 -9.59 -10.23 -11.71
CA SER A 448 -10.34 -11.20 -10.91
C SER A 448 -9.48 -11.73 -9.78
N PHE A 449 -10.02 -11.82 -8.57
CA PHE A 449 -9.33 -12.39 -7.40
C PHE A 449 -10.30 -13.08 -6.43
N GLY A 450 -9.80 -14.10 -5.73
CA GLY A 450 -10.47 -14.71 -4.59
C GLY A 450 -9.92 -14.18 -3.26
N LEU A 451 -10.74 -14.20 -2.21
CA LEU A 451 -10.27 -13.95 -0.84
C LEU A 451 -10.16 -15.28 -0.08
N LYS A 452 -9.03 -15.49 0.60
CA LYS A 452 -8.83 -16.68 1.45
C LYS A 452 -9.86 -16.73 2.57
N ASN A 453 -10.45 -17.91 2.80
CA ASN A 453 -11.51 -18.17 3.78
C ASN A 453 -12.79 -17.32 3.55
N SER A 454 -13.05 -16.93 2.29
CA SER A 454 -14.29 -16.28 1.88
C SER A 454 -14.91 -17.02 0.69
N PRO A 455 -16.24 -17.20 0.64
CA PRO A 455 -16.91 -17.68 -0.57
C PRO A 455 -17.01 -16.57 -1.65
N LEU A 456 -16.60 -15.32 -1.32
CA LEU A 456 -16.72 -14.20 -2.24
C LEU A 456 -15.65 -14.24 -3.34
N ALA A 457 -16.10 -14.51 -4.56
CA ALA A 457 -15.30 -14.35 -5.78
C ALA A 457 -15.54 -12.96 -6.38
N PHE A 458 -14.45 -12.28 -6.77
CA PHE A 458 -14.49 -11.00 -7.49
C PHE A 458 -14.04 -11.23 -8.93
N THR A 459 -14.88 -10.88 -9.90
CA THR A 459 -14.63 -11.14 -11.34
C THR A 459 -14.97 -9.94 -12.22
N HIS A 460 -14.45 -9.93 -13.45
CA HIS A 460 -14.66 -8.88 -14.45
C HIS A 460 -14.43 -7.44 -13.93
N LEU A 461 -13.50 -7.28 -13.00
CA LEU A 461 -13.20 -6.01 -12.38
C LEU A 461 -12.50 -5.08 -13.38
N ASN A 462 -13.13 -3.96 -13.69
CA ASN A 462 -12.62 -2.92 -14.58
C ASN A 462 -12.79 -1.57 -13.89
N GLY A 463 -11.78 -0.70 -13.89
CA GLY A 463 -11.94 0.61 -13.26
C GLY A 463 -10.75 1.54 -13.37
N GLN A 464 -11.04 2.84 -13.28
CA GLN A 464 -10.05 3.92 -13.30
C GLN A 464 -10.06 4.65 -11.96
N PHE A 465 -8.88 4.68 -11.37
CA PHE A 465 -8.63 5.11 -10.00
C PHE A 465 -7.57 6.20 -9.98
N ARG A 466 -7.79 7.25 -9.19
CA ARG A 466 -6.85 8.37 -9.05
C ARG A 466 -6.52 8.62 -7.59
N PHE A 467 -5.26 8.41 -7.22
CA PHE A 467 -4.75 8.64 -5.87
C PHE A 467 -4.31 10.10 -5.71
N ASN A 468 -4.66 10.70 -4.56
CA ASN A 468 -4.16 11.99 -4.12
C ASN A 468 -3.83 11.91 -2.62
N ASN A 469 -2.54 11.78 -2.32
CA ASN A 469 -1.97 11.47 -1.02
C ASN A 469 -2.61 10.20 -0.41
N LYS A 470 -3.56 10.34 0.51
CA LYS A 470 -4.22 9.23 1.21
C LYS A 470 -5.59 8.87 0.64
N ASP A 471 -6.12 9.72 -0.24
CA ASP A 471 -7.47 9.65 -0.76
C ASP A 471 -7.47 9.00 -2.15
N LEU A 472 -8.56 8.29 -2.46
CA LEU A 472 -8.79 7.66 -3.75
C LEU A 472 -10.07 8.19 -4.38
N VAL A 473 -9.97 8.66 -5.63
CA VAL A 473 -11.12 8.95 -6.49
C VAL A 473 -11.34 7.75 -7.41
N ILE A 474 -12.57 7.24 -7.45
CA ILE A 474 -13.03 6.22 -8.38
C ILE A 474 -13.83 6.92 -9.48
N GLU A 475 -13.27 6.98 -10.69
CA GLU A 475 -13.91 7.63 -11.84
C GLU A 475 -14.98 6.69 -12.44
N ASN A 476 -14.64 5.41 -12.55
CA ASN A 476 -15.54 4.28 -12.76
C ASN A 476 -14.94 3.01 -12.12
N PHE A 477 -15.79 2.12 -11.62
CA PHE A 477 -15.39 0.79 -11.18
C PHE A 477 -16.57 -0.17 -11.33
N THR A 478 -16.42 -1.16 -12.20
CA THR A 478 -17.45 -2.14 -12.56
C THR A 478 -16.93 -3.56 -12.37
N GLY A 479 -17.82 -4.50 -12.08
CA GLY A 479 -17.50 -5.93 -12.08
C GLY A 479 -18.56 -6.73 -11.33
N ASP A 480 -18.22 -7.96 -10.94
CA ASP A 480 -19.11 -8.85 -10.21
C ASP A 480 -18.52 -9.28 -8.86
N VAL A 481 -19.38 -9.43 -7.86
CA VAL A 481 -19.10 -10.09 -6.59
C VAL A 481 -20.07 -11.25 -6.41
N SER A 482 -19.64 -12.47 -6.73
CA SER A 482 -20.45 -13.69 -6.55
C SER A 482 -21.86 -13.60 -7.19
N ASP A 483 -21.89 -13.31 -8.49
CA ASP A 483 -23.08 -13.06 -9.32
C ASP A 483 -23.89 -11.79 -8.97
N ASN A 484 -23.30 -10.84 -8.24
CA ASN A 484 -23.85 -9.50 -8.02
C ASN A 484 -23.04 -8.49 -8.84
N ASP A 485 -23.62 -7.94 -9.90
CA ASP A 485 -22.95 -6.93 -10.71
C ASP A 485 -22.96 -5.56 -10.01
N PHE A 486 -21.96 -4.73 -10.28
CA PHE A 486 -21.94 -3.34 -9.80
C PHE A 486 -21.32 -2.36 -10.81
N ASP A 487 -21.77 -1.10 -10.74
CA ASP A 487 -21.16 0.09 -11.34
C ASP A 487 -21.03 1.16 -10.24
N MET A 488 -19.80 1.51 -9.88
CA MET A 488 -19.46 2.40 -8.77
C MET A 488 -18.61 3.58 -9.24
N LYS A 489 -18.90 4.76 -8.69
CA LYS A 489 -18.04 5.94 -8.77
C LYS A 489 -18.13 6.75 -7.48
N GLY A 490 -17.04 7.42 -7.08
CA GLY A 490 -17.03 8.14 -5.80
C GLY A 490 -15.65 8.54 -5.29
N HIS A 491 -15.63 8.93 -4.02
CA HIS A 491 -14.45 9.36 -3.27
C HIS A 491 -14.29 8.54 -1.99
N PHE A 492 -13.10 7.98 -1.80
CA PHE A 492 -12.70 7.17 -0.66
C PHE A 492 -11.60 7.92 0.09
N GLY A 493 -11.99 8.70 1.09
CA GLY A 493 -11.11 9.49 1.93
C GLY A 493 -10.36 8.63 2.94
N ASN A 494 -9.05 8.86 3.06
CA ASN A 494 -8.11 8.18 3.97
C ASN A 494 -7.96 6.66 3.72
N LEU A 495 -8.28 6.17 2.51
CA LEU A 495 -8.27 4.74 2.17
C LEU A 495 -6.92 4.06 2.43
N LEU A 496 -5.80 4.67 2.00
CA LEU A 496 -4.48 4.04 2.15
C LEU A 496 -4.10 3.91 3.63
N ALA A 497 -4.45 4.90 4.46
CA ALA A 497 -4.19 4.83 5.89
C ALA A 497 -5.10 3.80 6.56
N TRP A 498 -6.39 3.71 6.18
CA TRP A 498 -7.30 2.65 6.65
C TRP A 498 -6.82 1.24 6.28
N ALA A 499 -6.29 1.04 5.08
CA ALA A 499 -5.84 -0.27 4.60
C ALA A 499 -4.55 -0.75 5.27
N PHE A 500 -3.62 0.16 5.59
CA PHE A 500 -2.27 -0.21 6.02
C PHE A 500 -1.90 0.18 7.46
N LEU A 501 -2.66 1.04 8.14
CA LEU A 501 -2.41 1.45 9.53
C LEU A 501 -3.58 1.05 10.45
N PRO A 502 -3.30 0.60 11.69
CA PRO A 502 -4.34 0.17 12.62
C PRO A 502 -5.25 1.33 13.05
N ASN A 503 -6.54 1.03 13.21
CA ASN A 503 -7.58 1.93 13.75
C ASN A 503 -7.77 3.26 13.00
N GLN A 504 -7.31 3.38 11.76
CA GLN A 504 -7.58 4.56 10.93
C GLN A 504 -9.04 4.54 10.43
N PRO A 505 -9.69 5.70 10.25
CA PRO A 505 -11.02 5.79 9.67
C PRO A 505 -11.00 5.79 8.13
N LEU A 506 -12.05 5.24 7.51
CA LEU A 506 -12.36 5.33 6.08
C LEU A 506 -13.68 6.07 5.87
N TYR A 507 -13.69 7.03 4.94
CA TYR A 507 -14.86 7.80 4.55
C TYR A 507 -15.19 7.56 3.08
N ILE A 508 -16.39 7.06 2.79
CA ILE A 508 -16.84 6.74 1.43
C ILE A 508 -18.01 7.66 1.07
N ASP A 509 -17.89 8.38 -0.05
CA ASP A 509 -18.99 9.10 -0.70
C ASP A 509 -19.09 8.57 -2.14
N ALA A 510 -20.15 7.83 -2.46
CA ALA A 510 -20.24 7.14 -3.74
C ALA A 510 -21.67 7.01 -4.27
N SER A 511 -21.76 6.75 -5.58
CA SER A 511 -22.96 6.21 -6.21
C SER A 511 -22.68 4.78 -6.63
N VAL A 512 -23.61 3.88 -6.31
CA VAL A 512 -23.54 2.46 -6.63
C VAL A 512 -24.79 2.09 -7.43
N LYS A 513 -24.59 1.51 -8.60
CA LYS A 513 -25.64 0.89 -9.40
C LYS A 513 -25.42 -0.62 -9.49
N SER A 514 -26.50 -1.36 -9.69
CA SER A 514 -26.47 -2.81 -9.93
C SER A 514 -27.72 -3.21 -10.71
N ASN A 515 -27.59 -4.12 -11.66
CA ASN A 515 -28.74 -4.76 -12.30
C ASN A 515 -29.37 -5.78 -11.34
N ARG A 516 -28.57 -6.51 -10.57
CA ARG A 516 -29.02 -7.51 -9.59
C ARG A 516 -28.17 -7.54 -8.32
N ILE A 517 -28.83 -7.40 -7.16
CA ILE A 517 -28.28 -7.77 -5.85
C ILE A 517 -29.08 -8.92 -5.24
N ASP A 518 -28.40 -10.03 -4.97
CA ASP A 518 -28.84 -11.17 -4.17
C ASP A 518 -28.07 -11.17 -2.84
N LEU A 519 -28.65 -10.50 -1.83
CA LEU A 519 -27.96 -10.22 -0.56
C LEU A 519 -27.60 -11.50 0.21
N ASP A 520 -28.32 -12.61 -0.03
CA ASP A 520 -27.99 -13.91 0.59
C ASP A 520 -26.60 -14.41 0.19
N LYS A 521 -26.18 -14.16 -1.06
CA LYS A 521 -24.84 -14.52 -1.55
C LYS A 521 -23.75 -13.63 -0.95
N LEU A 522 -24.03 -12.33 -0.81
CA LEU A 522 -23.07 -11.37 -0.22
C LEU A 522 -22.84 -11.58 1.28
N LEU A 523 -23.81 -12.16 1.99
CA LEU A 523 -23.73 -12.48 3.42
C LEU A 523 -23.27 -13.93 3.71
N ALA A 524 -22.95 -14.73 2.68
CA ALA A 524 -22.50 -16.10 2.85
C ALA A 524 -21.12 -16.19 3.53
N ARG A 525 -20.92 -17.20 4.37
CA ARG A 525 -19.64 -17.55 5.02
C ARG A 525 -19.23 -18.97 4.64
N GLN A 526 -17.93 -19.25 4.63
CA GLN A 526 -17.38 -20.49 4.05
C GLN A 526 -17.43 -21.70 5.00
N ASP A 527 -17.48 -21.48 6.33
CA ASP A 527 -17.42 -22.55 7.35
C ASP A 527 -18.37 -22.31 8.54
N SER A 528 -19.41 -23.15 8.63
CA SER A 528 -19.87 -23.75 9.90
C SER A 528 -20.97 -24.81 9.64
N GLU A 529 -20.64 -26.10 9.83
CA GLU A 529 -21.60 -27.23 9.68
C GLU A 529 -22.74 -27.20 10.71
N HIS A 530 -22.64 -26.32 11.71
CA HIS A 530 -23.69 -26.01 12.69
C HIS A 530 -23.82 -24.48 12.79
N GLU A 531 -25.06 -23.98 12.78
CA GLU A 531 -25.44 -22.55 12.71
C GLU A 531 -25.22 -21.85 11.35
N THR A 532 -26.25 -21.85 10.51
CA THR A 532 -26.42 -21.00 9.34
C THR A 532 -26.76 -19.55 9.75
N GLY A 533 -25.80 -18.85 10.36
CA GLY A 533 -25.97 -17.48 10.86
C GLY A 533 -25.44 -16.39 9.91
N GLN A 534 -26.31 -15.78 9.09
CA GLN A 534 -26.03 -14.53 8.37
C GLN A 534 -25.88 -13.37 9.38
N GLN A 535 -24.66 -13.10 9.87
CA GLN A 535 -24.42 -12.00 10.82
C GLN A 535 -24.10 -10.68 10.11
N LEU A 536 -24.95 -9.67 10.32
CA LEU A 536 -24.68 -8.29 9.93
C LEU A 536 -23.80 -7.62 11.00
N THR A 537 -22.73 -6.92 10.58
CA THR A 537 -21.84 -6.20 11.51
C THR A 537 -21.48 -4.82 10.99
N PHE A 538 -21.69 -3.78 11.80
CA PHE A 538 -21.32 -2.40 11.45
C PHE A 538 -19.96 -2.01 12.03
N SER A 539 -19.08 -1.49 11.18
CA SER A 539 -17.75 -1.03 11.59
C SER A 539 -17.81 0.35 12.26
N GLY A 540 -17.02 0.55 13.31
CA GLY A 540 -16.78 1.88 13.86
C GLY A 540 -15.78 2.71 13.05
N HIS A 541 -14.97 2.07 12.21
CA HIS A 541 -13.87 2.68 11.45
C HIS A 541 -14.22 2.93 9.98
N VAL A 542 -15.39 2.50 9.52
CA VAL A 542 -15.90 2.82 8.18
C VAL A 542 -17.12 3.71 8.34
N SER A 543 -17.17 4.78 7.56
CA SER A 543 -18.35 5.61 7.38
C SER A 543 -18.62 5.76 5.88
N TYR A 544 -19.86 5.57 5.47
CA TYR A 544 -20.25 5.67 4.07
C TYR A 544 -21.51 6.49 3.86
N ASP A 545 -21.61 7.07 2.67
CA ASP A 545 -22.71 7.85 2.14
C ASP A 545 -22.92 7.41 0.69
N LEU A 546 -23.93 6.57 0.44
CA LEU A 546 -24.10 5.83 -0.80
C LEU A 546 -25.44 6.18 -1.44
N ASN A 547 -25.41 6.68 -2.68
CA ASN A 547 -26.60 6.81 -3.51
C ASN A 547 -26.77 5.52 -4.32
N ILE A 548 -27.76 4.71 -3.95
CA ILE A 548 -28.00 3.38 -4.54
C ILE A 548 -29.06 3.42 -5.64
N LYS A 549 -28.84 2.65 -6.72
CA LYS A 549 -29.86 2.24 -7.70
C LYS A 549 -29.69 0.75 -8.01
N ILE A 550 -30.68 -0.07 -7.70
CA ILE A 550 -30.64 -1.52 -7.87
C ILE A 550 -31.87 -1.93 -8.66
N ASP A 551 -31.69 -2.46 -9.87
CA ASP A 551 -32.84 -2.76 -10.74
C ASP A 551 -33.61 -4.00 -10.26
N HIS A 552 -32.93 -5.01 -9.72
CA HIS A 552 -33.53 -6.15 -9.00
C HIS A 552 -32.80 -6.45 -7.69
N PHE A 553 -33.49 -6.30 -6.56
CA PHE A 553 -33.00 -6.67 -5.23
C PHE A 553 -33.71 -7.93 -4.71
N LYS A 554 -32.95 -8.86 -4.13
CA LYS A 554 -33.45 -10.05 -3.44
C LYS A 554 -32.76 -10.22 -2.08
N PHE A 555 -33.55 -10.57 -1.07
CA PHE A 555 -33.08 -11.09 0.20
C PHE A 555 -34.09 -12.08 0.76
N ARG A 556 -33.69 -13.34 0.96
CA ARG A 556 -34.59 -14.45 1.33
C ARG A 556 -35.76 -14.55 0.33
N LYS A 557 -37.00 -14.49 0.82
CA LYS A 557 -38.24 -14.44 0.00
C LYS A 557 -38.56 -13.02 -0.50
N PHE A 558 -38.02 -11.98 0.12
CA PHE A 558 -38.31 -10.60 -0.27
C PHE A 558 -37.61 -10.27 -1.59
N SER A 559 -38.36 -9.62 -2.48
CA SER A 559 -37.87 -9.10 -3.76
C SER A 559 -38.42 -7.70 -3.99
N ALA A 560 -37.60 -6.84 -4.59
CA ALA A 560 -37.97 -5.47 -4.95
C ALA A 560 -37.31 -5.09 -6.28
N ASP A 561 -38.02 -4.32 -7.10
CA ASP A 561 -37.58 -3.85 -8.40
C ASP A 561 -37.40 -2.33 -8.39
N ASN A 562 -36.48 -1.82 -9.21
CA ASN A 562 -36.18 -0.39 -9.36
C ASN A 562 -35.83 0.35 -8.04
N MET A 563 -35.16 -0.34 -7.11
CA MET A 563 -34.85 0.21 -5.79
C MET A 563 -33.87 1.38 -5.88
N THR A 564 -34.24 2.50 -5.29
CA THR A 564 -33.39 3.70 -5.15
C THR A 564 -33.37 4.19 -3.70
N GLY A 565 -32.36 4.97 -3.34
CA GLY A 565 -32.31 5.67 -2.06
C GLY A 565 -30.90 6.11 -1.67
N ARG A 566 -30.80 6.73 -0.48
CA ARG A 566 -29.53 7.13 0.12
C ARG A 566 -29.26 6.29 1.37
N LEU A 567 -28.23 5.46 1.31
CA LEU A 567 -27.78 4.60 2.41
C LEU A 567 -26.55 5.23 3.07
N THR A 568 -26.65 5.57 4.34
CA THR A 568 -25.54 6.15 5.11
C THR A 568 -25.22 5.26 6.30
N GLN A 569 -23.94 5.15 6.66
CA GLN A 569 -23.53 4.56 7.94
C GLN A 569 -22.48 5.44 8.61
N ARG A 570 -22.71 5.79 9.88
CA ARG A 570 -21.78 6.53 10.73
C ARG A 570 -21.91 6.02 12.17
N ASN A 571 -20.79 5.82 12.87
CA ASN A 571 -20.77 5.33 14.26
C ASN A 571 -21.70 4.13 14.50
N LYS A 572 -21.61 3.09 13.65
CA LYS A 572 -22.45 1.87 13.68
C LYS A 572 -23.97 2.08 13.52
N ILE A 573 -24.43 3.28 13.18
CA ILE A 573 -25.83 3.55 12.82
C ILE A 573 -25.93 3.50 11.31
N LEU A 574 -26.64 2.51 10.78
CA LEU A 574 -27.10 2.48 9.39
C LEU A 574 -28.37 3.32 9.28
N ARG A 575 -28.51 4.09 8.20
CA ARG A 575 -29.74 4.84 7.86
C ARG A 575 -30.01 4.75 6.36
N LEU A 576 -31.20 4.29 6.00
CA LEU A 576 -31.79 4.47 4.68
C LEU A 576 -32.68 5.72 4.69
N SER A 577 -32.53 6.59 3.71
CA SER A 577 -33.37 7.78 3.55
C SER A 577 -33.81 7.90 2.10
N SER A 578 -35.08 8.30 1.91
CA SER A 578 -35.74 8.33 0.59
C SER A 578 -35.60 7.01 -0.17
N GLY A 579 -35.78 5.88 0.53
CA GLY A 579 -35.85 4.58 -0.10
C GLY A 579 -37.15 4.47 -0.90
N HIS A 580 -37.07 4.07 -2.16
CA HIS A 580 -38.23 3.91 -3.04
C HIS A 580 -38.04 2.67 -3.92
N PHE A 581 -39.03 1.79 -3.99
CA PHE A 581 -39.00 0.59 -4.83
C PHE A 581 -40.40 0.04 -5.12
N SER A 582 -40.52 -0.70 -6.23
CA SER A 582 -41.71 -1.49 -6.54
C SER A 582 -41.57 -2.88 -5.93
N SER A 583 -42.60 -3.37 -5.24
CA SER A 583 -42.61 -4.74 -4.68
C SER A 583 -44.03 -5.22 -4.45
N MET A 584 -44.25 -6.53 -4.53
CA MET A 584 -45.56 -7.15 -4.22
C MET A 584 -46.72 -6.55 -5.05
N ASN A 585 -46.45 -6.15 -6.30
CA ASN A 585 -47.36 -5.44 -7.23
C ASN A 585 -47.74 -4.00 -6.85
N GLY A 586 -47.19 -3.43 -5.79
CA GLY A 586 -47.37 -2.03 -5.41
C GLY A 586 -46.05 -1.25 -5.36
N GLU A 587 -46.14 0.00 -4.91
CA GLU A 587 -44.97 0.85 -4.62
C GLU A 587 -44.76 0.97 -3.11
N VAL A 588 -43.50 1.11 -2.70
CA VAL A 588 -43.08 1.28 -1.31
C VAL A 588 -42.07 2.42 -1.20
N ASP A 589 -42.44 3.44 -0.43
CA ASP A 589 -41.52 4.47 0.07
C ASP A 589 -41.12 4.13 1.51
N ILE A 590 -39.83 4.11 1.83
CA ILE A 590 -39.32 3.74 3.15
C ILE A 590 -38.15 4.61 3.60
N GLU A 591 -38.15 4.96 4.88
CA GLU A 591 -36.95 5.41 5.59
C GLU A 591 -36.77 4.60 6.87
N GLY A 592 -35.53 4.49 7.36
CA GLY A 592 -35.28 3.77 8.58
C GLY A 592 -33.84 3.80 9.04
N THR A 593 -33.62 3.39 10.29
CA THR A 593 -32.31 3.30 10.92
C THR A 593 -32.13 1.95 11.62
N ILE A 594 -30.91 1.43 11.62
CA ILE A 594 -30.48 0.30 12.45
C ILE A 594 -29.30 0.79 13.29
N ASN A 595 -29.46 0.80 14.62
CA ASN A 595 -28.45 1.27 15.56
C ASN A 595 -27.67 0.11 16.16
N GLY A 596 -26.44 -0.10 15.67
CA GLY A 596 -25.53 -1.17 16.11
C GLY A 596 -24.58 -0.82 17.24
N ASN A 597 -24.89 0.19 18.08
CA ASN A 597 -24.00 0.61 19.17
C ASN A 597 -24.11 -0.23 20.45
N ARG A 598 -25.22 -0.93 20.68
CA ARG A 598 -25.33 -1.90 21.78
C ARG A 598 -24.62 -3.20 21.40
N LYS A 599 -24.13 -3.93 22.40
CA LYS A 599 -23.38 -5.19 22.18
C LYS A 599 -24.36 -6.34 21.99
N ASN A 600 -24.31 -6.99 20.82
CA ASN A 600 -25.15 -8.12 20.43
C ASN A 600 -26.66 -7.81 20.38
N GLU A 601 -27.03 -6.54 20.29
CA GLU A 601 -28.41 -6.04 20.25
C GLU A 601 -28.41 -4.82 19.33
N TYR A 602 -29.27 -4.82 18.32
CA TYR A 602 -29.48 -3.70 17.41
C TYR A 602 -30.91 -3.20 17.58
N THR A 603 -31.14 -1.89 17.54
CA THR A 603 -32.49 -1.32 17.49
C THR A 603 -32.78 -0.87 16.07
N ILE A 604 -33.89 -1.34 15.48
CA ILE A 604 -34.40 -0.89 14.19
C ILE A 604 -35.59 0.05 14.40
N GLN A 605 -35.66 1.09 13.57
CA GLN A 605 -36.82 1.98 13.45
C GLN A 605 -37.05 2.26 11.98
N CYS A 606 -38.28 2.13 11.49
CA CYS A 606 -38.62 2.52 10.11
C CYS A 606 -40.02 3.12 10.00
N SER A 607 -40.17 3.97 8.98
CA SER A 607 -41.42 4.52 8.50
C SER A 607 -41.58 4.08 7.05
N ALA A 608 -42.67 3.40 6.73
CA ALA A 608 -42.98 2.92 5.39
C ALA A 608 -44.36 3.41 4.94
N GLN A 609 -44.42 3.92 3.72
CA GLN A 609 -45.67 4.19 3.00
C GLN A 609 -45.77 3.16 1.88
N THR A 610 -46.88 2.43 1.85
CA THR A 610 -47.15 1.42 0.83
C THR A 610 -48.36 1.86 0.03
N LYS A 611 -48.34 1.61 -1.29
CA LYS A 611 -49.44 1.94 -2.19
C LYS A 611 -49.75 0.76 -3.08
N GLN A 612 -50.98 0.25 -2.97
CA GLN A 612 -51.51 -0.86 -3.76
C GLN A 612 -50.65 -2.15 -3.70
N VAL A 613 -50.10 -2.45 -2.52
CA VAL A 613 -49.32 -3.68 -2.26
C VAL A 613 -50.25 -4.87 -2.10
N ASN A 614 -50.08 -5.93 -2.88
CA ASN A 614 -50.92 -7.12 -2.78
C ASN A 614 -50.73 -7.84 -1.43
N ILE A 615 -51.80 -7.96 -0.65
CA ILE A 615 -51.73 -8.47 0.73
C ILE A 615 -51.26 -9.93 0.81
N ARG A 616 -51.63 -10.75 -0.18
CA ARG A 616 -51.23 -12.16 -0.28
C ARG A 616 -49.72 -12.29 -0.46
N LYS A 617 -49.14 -11.49 -1.36
CA LYS A 617 -47.69 -11.43 -1.55
C LYS A 617 -46.98 -10.87 -0.32
N LEU A 618 -47.53 -9.84 0.33
CA LEU A 618 -46.99 -9.29 1.58
C LEU A 618 -46.85 -10.35 2.66
N PHE A 619 -47.92 -11.06 3.00
CA PHE A 619 -47.86 -12.14 3.99
C PHE A 619 -46.89 -13.25 3.56
N SER A 620 -46.92 -13.69 2.30
CA SER A 620 -46.04 -14.76 1.81
C SER A 620 -44.55 -14.40 1.85
N TYR A 621 -44.19 -13.17 1.47
CA TYR A 621 -42.81 -12.65 1.48
C TYR A 621 -42.25 -12.56 2.90
N PHE A 622 -43.09 -12.16 3.87
CA PHE A 622 -42.71 -12.03 5.27
C PHE A 622 -43.04 -13.27 6.13
N GLY A 623 -43.25 -14.44 5.51
CA GLY A 623 -43.43 -15.71 6.21
C GLY A 623 -44.64 -15.73 7.14
N ASP A 624 -45.75 -15.12 6.69
CA ASP A 624 -47.00 -14.92 7.42
C ASP A 624 -46.82 -14.19 8.78
N PHE A 625 -45.69 -13.50 8.95
CA PHE A 625 -45.23 -12.88 10.21
C PHE A 625 -45.13 -13.88 11.38
N GLY A 626 -44.94 -15.18 11.09
CA GLY A 626 -44.92 -16.24 12.10
C GLY A 626 -46.31 -16.69 12.58
N GLN A 627 -47.39 -16.33 11.88
CA GLN A 627 -48.75 -16.73 12.22
C GLN A 627 -49.19 -18.01 11.50
N ASP A 628 -49.74 -18.96 12.26
CA ASP A 628 -50.33 -20.19 11.70
C ASP A 628 -51.83 -20.05 11.35
N ASN A 629 -52.54 -19.08 11.95
CA ASN A 629 -54.01 -18.97 11.88
C ASN A 629 -54.53 -18.09 10.73
N LEU A 630 -53.79 -17.01 10.43
CA LEU A 630 -54.08 -16.08 9.34
C LEU A 630 -52.86 -16.00 8.42
N THR A 631 -52.99 -16.62 7.26
CA THR A 631 -51.92 -16.83 6.28
C THR A 631 -52.27 -16.21 4.94
N HIS A 632 -51.27 -16.03 4.08
CA HIS A 632 -51.41 -15.52 2.72
C HIS A 632 -52.46 -16.28 1.88
N ASP A 633 -52.65 -17.58 2.08
CA ASP A 633 -53.67 -18.36 1.36
C ASP A 633 -55.11 -17.96 1.69
N GLN A 634 -55.32 -17.30 2.82
CA GLN A 634 -56.63 -16.85 3.31
C GLN A 634 -56.91 -15.38 2.98
N LEU A 635 -55.96 -14.66 2.38
CA LEU A 635 -56.03 -13.21 2.15
C LEU A 635 -55.93 -12.88 0.67
N ASN A 636 -56.69 -11.89 0.23
CA ASN A 636 -56.55 -11.25 -1.09
C ASN A 636 -56.94 -9.76 -1.02
N GLY A 637 -56.59 -8.99 -2.05
CA GLY A 637 -56.81 -7.54 -2.13
C GLY A 637 -55.52 -6.74 -2.10
N SER A 638 -55.67 -5.41 -2.02
CA SER A 638 -54.61 -4.43 -2.26
C SER A 638 -54.48 -3.46 -1.07
N VAL A 639 -53.28 -3.34 -0.49
CA VAL A 639 -53.02 -2.56 0.72
C VAL A 639 -52.38 -1.22 0.37
N THR A 640 -52.94 -0.16 0.92
CA THR A 640 -52.29 1.15 1.04
C THR A 640 -52.17 1.46 2.52
N ALA A 641 -50.95 1.59 3.05
CA ALA A 641 -50.73 1.74 4.48
C ALA A 641 -49.58 2.70 4.81
N ASN A 642 -49.78 3.51 5.85
CA ASN A 642 -48.73 4.30 6.50
C ASN A 642 -48.34 3.61 7.81
N THR A 643 -47.14 3.04 7.86
CA THR A 643 -46.68 2.20 8.98
C THR A 643 -45.42 2.78 9.61
N THR A 644 -45.44 2.92 10.93
CA THR A 644 -44.23 3.08 11.75
C THR A 644 -43.97 1.78 12.50
N TYR A 645 -42.71 1.35 12.53
CA TYR A 645 -42.27 0.10 13.15
C TYR A 645 -40.98 0.35 13.93
N SER A 646 -40.87 -0.22 15.13
CA SER A 646 -39.66 -0.23 15.95
C SER A 646 -39.52 -1.60 16.62
N SER A 647 -38.29 -2.12 16.69
CA SER A 647 -37.98 -3.30 17.50
C SER A 647 -36.50 -3.34 17.87
N ASN A 648 -36.17 -4.22 18.80
CA ASN A 648 -34.83 -4.77 18.93
C ASN A 648 -34.69 -6.00 18.03
N LEU A 649 -33.45 -6.27 17.61
CA LEU A 649 -33.05 -7.46 16.87
C LEU A 649 -31.62 -7.87 17.19
N THR A 650 -31.31 -9.14 17.04
CA THR A 650 -29.95 -9.69 17.20
C THR A 650 -29.12 -9.50 15.91
N PRO A 651 -27.77 -9.59 15.93
CA PRO A 651 -26.94 -9.36 14.73
C PRO A 651 -27.21 -10.31 13.56
N ASP A 652 -27.81 -11.47 13.81
CA ASP A 652 -28.30 -12.46 12.84
C ASP A 652 -29.75 -12.20 12.36
N LEU A 653 -30.29 -11.02 12.69
CA LEU A 653 -31.56 -10.47 12.22
C LEU A 653 -32.82 -11.17 12.76
N HIS A 654 -32.74 -11.82 13.92
CA HIS A 654 -33.92 -12.25 14.67
C HIS A 654 -34.51 -11.09 15.48
N VAL A 655 -35.81 -10.85 15.34
CA VAL A 655 -36.56 -9.81 16.06
C VAL A 655 -36.94 -10.32 17.45
N ASP A 656 -36.79 -9.47 18.48
CA ASP A 656 -37.36 -9.70 19.82
C ASP A 656 -38.87 -9.33 19.79
N PRO A 657 -39.80 -10.29 19.89
CA PRO A 657 -41.24 -10.02 19.75
C PRO A 657 -41.79 -9.07 20.81
N ALA A 658 -41.25 -9.12 22.03
CA ALA A 658 -41.69 -8.26 23.14
C ALA A 658 -41.31 -6.79 22.92
N SER A 659 -40.29 -6.53 22.09
CA SER A 659 -39.83 -5.18 21.73
C SER A 659 -40.58 -4.54 20.55
N VAL A 660 -41.46 -5.29 19.88
CA VAL A 660 -42.17 -4.83 18.67
C VAL A 660 -43.20 -3.76 19.02
N VAL A 661 -43.00 -2.57 18.46
CA VAL A 661 -43.94 -1.46 18.51
C VAL A 661 -44.33 -1.09 17.08
N VAL A 662 -45.62 -1.10 16.78
CA VAL A 662 -46.18 -0.76 15.46
C VAL A 662 -47.33 0.21 15.62
N SER A 663 -47.40 1.18 14.71
CA SER A 663 -48.62 1.94 14.43
C SER A 663 -48.80 2.01 12.92
N SER A 664 -49.89 1.43 12.41
CA SER A 664 -50.19 1.34 10.99
C SER A 664 -51.61 1.80 10.72
N ASP A 665 -51.76 2.87 9.94
CA ASP A 665 -53.05 3.28 9.38
C ASP A 665 -53.20 2.59 8.01
N ILE A 666 -54.11 1.63 7.91
CA ILE A 666 -54.29 0.73 6.76
C ILE A 666 -55.59 1.03 5.99
N LYS A 667 -55.50 0.93 4.66
CA LYS A 667 -56.62 0.82 3.73
C LYS A 667 -56.42 -0.45 2.90
N ILE A 668 -57.44 -1.30 2.81
CA ILE A 668 -57.46 -2.49 1.96
C ILE A 668 -58.58 -2.30 0.94
N ASP A 669 -58.22 -2.31 -0.34
CA ASP A 669 -59.12 -2.27 -1.50
C ASP A 669 -59.33 -3.68 -2.06
N GLU A 670 -60.55 -3.98 -2.52
CA GLU A 670 -60.94 -5.30 -3.10
C GLU A 670 -60.55 -6.48 -2.20
N GLY A 671 -60.72 -6.31 -0.88
CA GLY A 671 -60.26 -7.27 0.10
C GLY A 671 -61.11 -8.55 0.14
N GLU A 672 -60.44 -9.69 0.22
CA GLU A 672 -61.09 -10.98 0.44
C GLU A 672 -60.47 -11.72 1.64
N LEU A 673 -61.34 -12.31 2.46
CA LEU A 673 -60.99 -13.26 3.50
C LEU A 673 -61.58 -14.63 3.14
N ILE A 674 -60.70 -15.59 2.85
CA ILE A 674 -61.01 -16.90 2.28
C ILE A 674 -60.67 -17.96 3.33
N GLY A 675 -61.58 -18.89 3.62
CA GLY A 675 -61.23 -20.08 4.40
C GLY A 675 -60.85 -19.85 5.87
N TYR A 676 -61.09 -18.67 6.44
CA TYR A 676 -60.64 -18.33 7.80
C TYR A 676 -61.49 -19.03 8.87
N SER A 677 -60.98 -20.16 9.38
CA SER A 677 -61.72 -21.09 10.22
C SER A 677 -62.28 -20.53 11.54
N PRO A 678 -61.68 -19.52 12.22
CA PRO A 678 -62.28 -18.93 13.43
C PRO A 678 -63.68 -18.35 13.19
N LEU A 679 -63.95 -17.78 12.01
CA LEU A 679 -65.26 -17.22 11.69
C LEU A 679 -66.34 -18.30 11.55
N TYR A 680 -66.00 -19.55 11.26
CA TYR A 680 -66.99 -20.65 11.23
C TYR A 680 -67.65 -20.91 12.58
N LYS A 681 -67.08 -20.44 13.70
CA LYS A 681 -67.73 -20.49 15.01
C LYS A 681 -68.96 -19.58 15.09
N LEU A 682 -69.09 -18.59 14.20
CA LEU A 682 -70.28 -17.76 14.02
C LEU A 682 -71.36 -18.44 13.16
N SER A 683 -71.16 -19.67 12.67
CA SER A 683 -72.17 -20.36 11.84
C SER A 683 -73.43 -20.81 12.60
N GLY A 684 -73.52 -20.53 13.90
CA GLY A 684 -74.78 -20.58 14.65
C GLY A 684 -75.70 -19.37 14.41
N TYR A 685 -75.19 -18.32 13.75
CA TYR A 685 -75.88 -17.06 13.50
C TYR A 685 -75.88 -16.65 12.02
N ILE A 686 -74.84 -16.99 11.24
CA ILE A 686 -74.68 -16.64 9.82
C ILE A 686 -74.52 -17.93 9.00
N ASP A 687 -74.82 -17.92 7.69
CA ASP A 687 -74.63 -19.12 6.88
C ASP A 687 -73.15 -19.51 6.76
N LYS A 688 -72.85 -20.80 6.90
CA LYS A 688 -71.47 -21.29 6.87
C LYS A 688 -70.83 -21.11 5.50
N ASP A 689 -71.63 -21.17 4.43
CA ASP A 689 -71.11 -20.99 3.07
C ASP A 689 -70.79 -19.52 2.76
N GLU A 690 -71.52 -18.58 3.35
CA GLU A 690 -71.22 -17.14 3.29
C GLU A 690 -69.96 -16.76 4.09
N LEU A 691 -69.72 -17.44 5.22
CA LEU A 691 -68.51 -17.27 6.04
C LEU A 691 -67.24 -17.87 5.42
N LYS A 692 -67.34 -18.68 4.36
CA LYS A 692 -66.16 -19.27 3.66
C LYS A 692 -65.41 -18.28 2.79
N HIS A 693 -66.08 -17.26 2.27
CA HIS A 693 -65.49 -16.26 1.38
C HIS A 693 -66.18 -14.92 1.60
N ILE A 694 -65.54 -14.07 2.39
CA ILE A 694 -66.01 -12.71 2.69
C ILE A 694 -65.27 -11.75 1.74
N ARG A 695 -66.01 -10.87 1.07
CA ARG A 695 -65.47 -9.86 0.15
C ARG A 695 -65.92 -8.47 0.60
N PHE A 696 -65.04 -7.48 0.57
CA PHE A 696 -65.36 -6.09 0.88
C PHE A 696 -64.68 -5.14 -0.11
N GLU A 697 -65.36 -4.06 -0.47
CA GLU A 697 -64.84 -3.07 -1.43
C GLU A 697 -63.68 -2.28 -0.83
N GLU A 698 -63.86 -1.81 0.42
CA GLU A 698 -62.88 -1.04 1.18
C GLU A 698 -62.92 -1.43 2.66
N LEU A 699 -61.75 -1.55 3.29
CA LEU A 699 -61.58 -1.64 4.74
C LEU A 699 -60.53 -0.64 5.18
N THR A 700 -60.92 0.30 6.04
CA THR A 700 -59.99 1.20 6.72
C THR A 700 -59.90 0.84 8.19
N ASN A 701 -58.68 0.75 8.73
CA ASN A 701 -58.45 0.50 10.15
C ASN A 701 -57.12 1.09 10.60
N ARG A 702 -56.96 1.27 11.91
CA ARG A 702 -55.68 1.53 12.56
C ARG A 702 -55.28 0.28 13.33
N ILE A 703 -54.07 -0.22 13.11
CA ILE A 703 -53.51 -1.35 13.85
C ILE A 703 -52.36 -0.84 14.70
N GLU A 704 -52.42 -1.10 16.00
CA GLU A 704 -51.33 -0.81 16.93
C GLU A 704 -50.81 -2.12 17.52
N ILE A 705 -49.49 -2.29 17.62
CA ILE A 705 -48.86 -3.44 18.27
C ILE A 705 -47.92 -2.91 19.35
N ASN A 706 -48.02 -3.47 20.55
CA ASN A 706 -47.11 -3.17 21.67
C ASN A 706 -47.13 -4.34 22.66
N ASN A 707 -45.98 -4.70 23.24
CA ASN A 707 -45.83 -5.81 24.20
C ASN A 707 -46.54 -7.12 23.75
N GLU A 708 -46.31 -7.55 22.51
CA GLU A 708 -46.94 -8.75 21.90
C GLU A 708 -48.48 -8.69 21.75
N VAL A 709 -49.11 -7.53 21.97
CA VAL A 709 -50.56 -7.32 21.83
C VAL A 709 -50.87 -6.46 20.61
N ILE A 710 -51.60 -7.04 19.66
CA ILE A 710 -52.25 -6.35 18.54
C ILE A 710 -53.54 -5.72 19.07
N THR A 711 -53.73 -4.43 18.85
CA THR A 711 -54.92 -3.66 19.23
C THR A 711 -55.64 -3.18 17.99
N ILE A 712 -56.94 -3.44 17.93
CA ILE A 712 -57.87 -3.00 16.88
C ILE A 712 -58.85 -2.01 17.54
N PRO A 713 -58.66 -0.69 17.41
CA PRO A 713 -59.48 0.30 18.11
C PRO A 713 -60.93 0.30 17.63
N HIS A 714 -61.14 0.29 16.31
CA HIS A 714 -62.45 0.18 15.66
C HIS A 714 -62.27 -0.09 14.16
N MET A 715 -62.68 -1.27 13.71
CA MET A 715 -62.71 -1.72 12.33
C MET A 715 -64.17 -1.87 11.89
N ALA A 716 -64.59 -1.14 10.86
CA ALA A 716 -65.88 -1.34 10.21
C ALA A 716 -65.67 -2.03 8.86
N ILE A 717 -66.40 -3.12 8.62
CA ILE A 717 -66.37 -3.89 7.37
C ILE A 717 -67.78 -3.92 6.80
N ALA A 718 -67.96 -3.30 5.63
CA ALA A 718 -69.14 -3.52 4.78
C ALA A 718 -68.78 -4.60 3.76
N SER A 719 -69.32 -5.81 3.92
CA SER A 719 -68.97 -6.96 3.09
C SER A 719 -70.14 -7.53 2.30
N SER A 720 -69.85 -8.44 1.37
CA SER A 720 -70.82 -9.20 0.57
C SER A 720 -71.85 -9.98 1.39
N SER A 721 -71.54 -10.26 2.66
CA SER A 721 -72.23 -11.25 3.49
C SER A 721 -72.60 -10.73 4.88
N LEU A 722 -71.99 -9.62 5.34
CA LEU A 722 -72.10 -9.14 6.72
C LEU A 722 -71.60 -7.69 6.86
N ASP A 723 -72.44 -6.80 7.39
CA ASP A 723 -71.99 -5.53 7.97
C ASP A 723 -71.52 -5.78 9.42
N LEU A 724 -70.21 -5.61 9.67
CA LEU A 724 -69.54 -5.95 10.94
C LEU A 724 -68.70 -4.78 11.46
N GLU A 725 -68.89 -4.43 12.74
CA GLU A 725 -67.96 -3.59 13.50
C GLU A 725 -67.19 -4.47 14.51
N LEU A 726 -65.87 -4.35 14.53
CA LEU A 726 -64.95 -5.11 15.38
C LEU A 726 -64.01 -4.14 16.14
N SER A 727 -63.84 -4.37 17.43
CA SER A 727 -62.75 -3.80 18.22
C SER A 727 -62.21 -4.82 19.21
N GLY A 728 -61.03 -4.58 19.78
CA GLY A 728 -60.45 -5.43 20.82
C GLY A 728 -58.97 -5.70 20.65
N THR A 729 -58.50 -6.81 21.24
CA THR A 729 -57.08 -7.18 21.26
C THR A 729 -56.83 -8.64 20.86
N HIS A 730 -55.62 -8.90 20.35
CA HIS A 730 -55.12 -10.22 19.95
C HIS A 730 -53.64 -10.31 20.28
N THR A 731 -53.25 -11.26 21.12
CA THR A 731 -51.85 -11.51 21.49
C THR A 731 -51.15 -12.41 20.48
N PHE A 732 -49.82 -12.31 20.35
CA PHE A 732 -49.02 -13.23 19.51
C PHE A 732 -49.17 -14.71 19.92
N ASN A 733 -49.53 -14.97 21.17
CA ASN A 733 -49.90 -16.30 21.68
C ASN A 733 -51.34 -16.73 21.31
N ASN A 734 -51.96 -16.09 20.32
CA ASN A 734 -53.29 -16.38 19.78
C ASN A 734 -54.47 -16.25 20.76
N VAL A 735 -54.28 -15.54 21.88
CA VAL A 735 -55.39 -15.16 22.77
C VAL A 735 -56.05 -13.89 22.24
N ILE A 736 -57.36 -13.94 22.01
CA ILE A 736 -58.21 -12.81 21.59
C ILE A 736 -59.14 -12.34 22.70
N ASP A 737 -59.46 -11.04 22.69
CA ASP A 737 -60.60 -10.41 23.36
C ASP A 737 -61.24 -9.43 22.37
N TYR A 738 -62.18 -9.94 21.56
CA TYR A 738 -62.84 -9.20 20.49
C TYR A 738 -64.28 -8.86 20.84
N HIS A 739 -64.65 -7.62 20.59
CA HIS A 739 -66.01 -7.09 20.66
C HIS A 739 -66.53 -6.92 19.23
N VAL A 740 -67.54 -7.70 18.87
CA VAL A 740 -68.13 -7.75 17.53
C VAL A 740 -69.59 -7.28 17.61
N LYS A 741 -69.94 -6.29 16.78
CA LYS A 741 -71.31 -5.82 16.59
C LYS A 741 -71.75 -6.15 15.18
N LEU A 742 -72.83 -6.92 15.08
CA LEU A 742 -73.46 -7.35 13.83
C LEU A 742 -74.81 -6.65 13.67
N LYS A 743 -75.16 -6.22 12.46
CA LYS A 743 -76.53 -5.77 12.14
C LYS A 743 -77.44 -6.99 11.96
N LEU A 744 -78.55 -7.05 12.69
CA LEU A 744 -79.38 -8.27 12.73
C LEU A 744 -80.25 -8.48 11.49
N PHE A 745 -80.40 -7.46 10.63
CA PHE A 745 -81.31 -7.50 9.48
C PHE A 745 -80.84 -8.45 8.39
N ASP A 746 -79.53 -8.63 8.23
CA ASP A 746 -78.92 -9.59 7.29
C ASP A 746 -79.15 -11.05 7.75
N ILE A 747 -79.10 -11.29 9.06
CA ILE A 747 -79.23 -12.64 9.67
C ILE A 747 -80.67 -13.20 9.56
N LEU A 748 -81.69 -12.34 9.56
CA LEU A 748 -83.09 -12.76 9.75
C LEU A 748 -83.91 -12.92 8.45
N ASN A 749 -83.38 -12.58 7.27
CA ASN A 749 -84.19 -12.39 6.06
C ASN A 749 -83.88 -13.37 4.91
N LYS A 750 -83.90 -14.68 5.19
CA LYS A 750 -83.52 -15.78 4.26
C LYS A 750 -84.31 -15.94 2.94
N ASN A 751 -85.28 -15.07 2.62
CA ASN A 751 -86.24 -15.30 1.51
C ASN A 751 -86.58 -14.05 0.67
N ARG A 752 -85.60 -13.35 0.09
CA ARG A 752 -85.88 -12.42 -1.01
C ARG A 752 -84.81 -12.44 -2.10
N LYS A 753 -85.18 -12.97 -3.28
CA LYS A 753 -84.46 -12.68 -4.54
C LYS A 753 -84.42 -11.17 -4.73
N GLN A 754 -83.25 -10.62 -5.05
CA GLN A 754 -83.08 -9.21 -5.37
C GLN A 754 -84.06 -8.75 -6.45
N GLU A 755 -84.92 -7.80 -6.12
CA GLU A 755 -85.45 -6.85 -7.08
C GLU A 755 -84.51 -5.66 -7.08
N ASN A 756 -83.60 -5.61 -8.05
CA ASN A 756 -82.74 -4.45 -8.26
C ASN A 756 -83.58 -3.33 -8.86
N SER A 757 -83.90 -2.30 -8.06
CA SER A 757 -84.44 -1.04 -8.57
C SER A 757 -83.34 0.01 -8.67
N THR A 758 -82.74 0.12 -9.86
CA THR A 758 -81.93 1.28 -10.24
C THR A 758 -82.82 2.51 -10.41
N ASP A 759 -82.27 3.70 -10.17
CA ASP A 759 -82.87 4.94 -10.68
C ASP A 759 -82.70 5.05 -12.21
N LEU A 760 -83.20 6.14 -12.81
CA LEU A 760 -83.11 6.39 -14.25
C LEU A 760 -81.67 6.54 -14.78
N ASN A 761 -80.67 6.64 -13.90
CA ASN A 761 -79.26 6.78 -14.23
C ASN A 761 -78.43 5.52 -13.91
N GLY A 762 -79.05 4.45 -13.41
CA GLY A 762 -78.39 3.17 -13.16
C GLY A 762 -77.71 3.04 -11.79
N ASN A 763 -77.89 3.99 -10.87
CA ASN A 763 -77.26 3.93 -9.55
C ASN A 763 -78.07 3.10 -8.54
N PHE A 764 -77.35 2.37 -7.69
CA PHE A 764 -77.92 1.67 -6.53
C PHE A 764 -78.25 2.67 -5.41
N VAL A 765 -79.48 2.63 -4.88
CA VAL A 765 -79.90 3.46 -3.75
C VAL A 765 -80.27 2.58 -2.55
N LYS A 766 -79.38 2.49 -1.56
CA LYS A 766 -79.68 1.90 -0.25
C LYS A 766 -80.55 2.93 0.52
N LYS A 767 -81.71 2.51 1.04
CA LYS A 767 -82.52 3.32 1.97
C LYS A 767 -82.10 2.99 3.39
N ASP A 768 -81.35 3.87 4.05
CA ASP A 768 -81.10 3.75 5.48
C ASP A 768 -82.41 3.79 6.27
N LYS A 769 -82.53 2.88 7.24
CA LYS A 769 -83.58 2.90 8.26
C LYS A 769 -82.94 2.97 9.63
N GLU A 770 -83.20 4.07 10.32
CA GLU A 770 -82.47 4.56 11.47
C GLU A 770 -82.73 3.80 12.79
N ASN A 771 -83.14 2.52 12.73
CA ASN A 771 -83.54 1.76 13.94
C ASN A 771 -83.45 0.23 13.78
N GLU A 772 -82.32 -0.27 13.30
CA GLU A 772 -82.06 -1.72 13.19
C GLU A 772 -81.52 -2.33 14.50
N PRO A 773 -81.97 -3.54 14.89
CA PRO A 773 -81.40 -4.24 16.03
C PRO A 773 -79.95 -4.68 15.74
N ASN A 774 -79.08 -4.59 16.75
CA ASN A 774 -77.68 -5.00 16.69
C ASN A 774 -77.45 -6.18 17.65
N LEU A 775 -76.68 -7.18 17.21
CA LEU A 775 -76.15 -8.26 18.05
C LEU A 775 -74.73 -7.91 18.49
N PHE A 776 -74.52 -7.79 19.79
CA PHE A 776 -73.21 -7.55 20.39
C PHE A 776 -72.65 -8.86 20.97
N LEU A 777 -71.52 -9.31 20.45
CA LEU A 777 -70.80 -10.52 20.85
C LEU A 777 -69.43 -10.15 21.42
N SER A 778 -69.02 -10.86 22.46
CA SER A 778 -67.64 -10.88 22.95
C SER A 778 -67.05 -12.26 22.67
N LEU A 779 -65.91 -12.31 22.00
CA LEU A 779 -65.17 -13.53 21.68
C LEU A 779 -63.86 -13.52 22.46
N GLN A 780 -63.72 -14.45 23.41
CA GLN A 780 -62.59 -14.48 24.35
C GLN A 780 -61.92 -15.85 24.37
N GLY A 781 -60.58 -15.87 24.45
CA GLY A 781 -59.78 -17.09 24.58
C GLY A 781 -58.91 -17.36 23.36
N ASP A 782 -58.58 -18.63 23.11
CA ASP A 782 -57.77 -19.01 21.95
C ASP A 782 -58.54 -18.80 20.64
N VAL A 783 -57.90 -18.21 19.63
CA VAL A 783 -58.52 -17.86 18.34
C VAL A 783 -59.06 -19.09 17.58
N SER A 784 -58.55 -20.30 17.84
CA SER A 784 -59.02 -21.54 17.22
C SER A 784 -60.30 -22.10 17.85
N ASP A 785 -60.58 -21.78 19.12
CA ASP A 785 -61.79 -22.17 19.85
C ASP A 785 -62.26 -21.08 20.85
N PRO A 786 -62.70 -19.91 20.36
CA PRO A 786 -63.06 -18.79 21.22
C PRO A 786 -64.39 -19.01 21.94
N SER A 787 -64.44 -18.62 23.21
CA SER A 787 -65.67 -18.54 24.01
C SER A 787 -66.50 -17.33 23.54
N ILE A 788 -67.55 -17.59 22.75
CA ILE A 788 -68.53 -16.58 22.31
C ILE A 788 -69.55 -16.33 23.42
N LYS A 789 -69.72 -15.07 23.84
CA LYS A 789 -70.70 -14.60 24.83
C LYS A 789 -71.45 -13.39 24.31
N TYR A 790 -72.65 -13.12 24.83
CA TYR A 790 -73.38 -11.89 24.56
C TYR A 790 -72.77 -10.72 25.35
N ASP A 791 -72.40 -9.64 24.67
CA ASP A 791 -71.72 -8.50 25.32
C ASP A 791 -72.72 -7.62 26.08
N SER A 792 -72.91 -8.00 27.35
CA SER A 792 -73.78 -7.33 28.31
C SER A 792 -73.20 -6.01 28.85
N ARG A 793 -71.98 -5.60 28.44
CA ARG A 793 -71.38 -4.30 28.75
C ARG A 793 -71.60 -3.33 27.58
N ALA A 794 -71.23 -3.71 26.36
CA ALA A 794 -71.46 -2.89 25.17
C ALA A 794 -72.93 -2.47 24.99
N VAL A 795 -73.88 -3.37 25.29
CA VAL A 795 -75.32 -3.03 25.29
C VAL A 795 -75.67 -1.99 26.36
N ARG A 796 -75.06 -2.05 27.55
CA ARG A 796 -75.27 -1.06 28.62
C ARG A 796 -74.66 0.29 28.27
N ASP A 797 -73.46 0.30 27.67
CA ASP A 797 -72.78 1.51 27.25
C ASP A 797 -73.50 2.17 26.07
N LYS A 798 -74.06 1.38 25.15
CA LYS A 798 -74.98 1.88 24.11
C LYS A 798 -76.23 2.51 24.73
N ILE A 799 -76.94 1.81 25.61
CA ILE A 799 -78.14 2.35 26.29
C ILE A 799 -77.80 3.64 27.05
N ALA A 800 -76.66 3.71 27.73
CA ALA A 800 -76.21 4.91 28.44
C ALA A 800 -75.77 6.06 27.50
N GLY A 801 -75.22 5.74 26.32
CA GLY A 801 -74.90 6.67 25.26
C GLY A 801 -76.14 7.26 24.59
N ASP A 802 -77.07 6.39 24.19
CA ASP A 802 -78.38 6.74 23.63
C ASP A 802 -79.13 7.66 24.61
N PHE A 803 -79.20 7.31 25.91
CA PHE A 803 -79.79 8.17 26.97
C PHE A 803 -79.09 9.53 27.14
N ARG A 804 -77.78 9.63 26.87
CA ARG A 804 -77.01 10.89 26.96
C ARG A 804 -77.26 11.78 25.74
N GLN A 805 -77.35 11.20 24.55
CA GLN A 805 -77.73 11.93 23.34
C GLN A 805 -79.18 12.41 23.43
N GLU A 806 -80.12 11.54 23.84
CA GLU A 806 -81.52 11.94 24.09
C GLU A 806 -81.59 13.06 25.12
N LYS A 807 -80.84 13.03 26.23
CA LYS A 807 -80.80 14.14 27.20
C LYS A 807 -80.32 15.47 26.60
N GLN A 808 -79.43 15.44 25.61
CA GLN A 808 -78.98 16.67 24.91
C GLN A 808 -80.00 17.14 23.87
N VAL A 809 -80.64 16.23 23.14
CA VAL A 809 -81.73 16.56 22.22
C VAL A 809 -82.94 17.11 22.98
N PHE A 810 -83.35 16.47 24.06
CA PHE A 810 -84.44 16.91 24.94
C PHE A 810 -84.13 18.28 25.58
N LYS A 811 -82.87 18.54 25.98
CA LYS A 811 -82.43 19.88 26.40
C LYS A 811 -82.47 20.93 25.27
N LYS A 812 -82.24 20.56 24.01
CA LYS A 812 -82.37 21.48 22.86
C LYS A 812 -83.83 21.74 22.50
N VAL A 813 -84.70 20.73 22.54
CA VAL A 813 -86.13 20.86 22.24
C VAL A 813 -86.85 21.71 23.29
N ILE A 814 -86.68 21.43 24.58
CA ILE A 814 -87.29 22.25 25.66
C ILE A 814 -86.82 23.71 25.62
N LYS A 815 -85.57 23.97 25.19
CA LYS A 815 -85.03 25.32 25.08
C LYS A 815 -85.49 26.08 23.82
N ASN A 816 -86.05 25.37 22.82
CA ASN A 816 -86.51 25.97 21.57
C ASN A 816 -88.04 26.20 21.54
N GLU A 817 -88.87 25.41 22.24
CA GLU A 817 -90.34 25.55 22.16
C GLU A 817 -90.96 26.44 23.25
N PHE A 818 -90.33 26.64 24.42
CA PHE A 818 -90.92 27.38 25.55
C PHE A 818 -90.07 28.59 26.00
N GLY A 819 -89.65 29.42 25.06
CA GLY A 819 -88.87 30.64 25.34
C GLY A 819 -89.70 31.91 25.53
N ARG A 820 -90.04 32.29 26.78
CA ARG A 820 -90.35 33.71 27.09
C ARG A 820 -90.15 34.14 28.56
N LYS A 821 -89.08 34.93 28.77
CA LYS A 821 -88.88 36.10 29.67
C LYS A 821 -89.10 36.00 31.20
N THR A 822 -87.99 36.26 31.92
CA THR A 822 -87.75 37.22 33.06
C THR A 822 -88.84 37.39 34.16
N ASP A 823 -88.52 37.50 35.46
CA ASP A 823 -87.40 38.22 36.12
C ASP A 823 -86.82 37.49 37.38
N GLU A 824 -85.87 38.14 38.06
CA GLU A 824 -85.10 37.69 39.25
C GLU A 824 -85.94 37.56 40.55
N VAL A 825 -85.45 36.79 41.53
CA VAL A 825 -85.11 37.25 42.92
C VAL A 825 -84.80 36.08 43.91
N GLU A 826 -83.78 36.32 44.75
CA GLU A 826 -83.39 35.65 46.02
C GLU A 826 -82.95 34.16 46.09
N THR A 827 -81.62 34.01 46.10
CA THR A 827 -80.90 33.00 46.89
C THR A 827 -81.02 33.23 48.41
N LYS A 828 -81.24 32.17 49.18
CA LYS A 828 -80.70 32.02 50.54
C LYS A 828 -80.25 30.58 50.79
N GLU A 829 -79.04 30.42 51.31
CA GLU A 829 -78.40 29.13 51.60
C GLU A 829 -79.04 28.43 52.80
N ILE A 830 -79.08 27.10 52.77
CA ILE A 830 -79.02 26.25 53.97
C ILE A 830 -77.92 25.21 53.75
N LYS A 831 -77.16 24.94 54.82
CA LYS A 831 -75.85 24.25 54.80
C LYS A 831 -75.91 22.74 54.48
N PRO A 832 -74.80 22.16 53.98
CA PRO A 832 -74.67 20.73 53.74
C PRO A 832 -74.32 19.93 55.02
N ALA A 833 -74.91 18.75 55.14
CA ALA A 833 -74.58 17.66 56.07
C ALA A 833 -75.33 16.40 55.53
N GLU A 834 -74.78 15.18 55.43
CA GLU A 834 -73.47 14.64 55.82
C GLU A 834 -72.91 13.75 54.69
N ALA A 835 -71.58 13.65 54.62
CA ALA A 835 -70.88 12.64 53.82
C ALA A 835 -69.64 12.16 54.57
N GLU A 836 -69.73 10.98 55.17
CA GLU A 836 -68.65 10.19 55.78
C GLU A 836 -69.09 8.72 55.70
N LYS A 837 -68.25 7.69 55.53
CA LYS A 837 -66.78 7.54 55.38
C LYS A 837 -66.54 6.27 54.51
N ASP A 838 -65.40 6.03 53.86
CA ASP A 838 -64.05 5.89 54.41
C ASP A 838 -62.89 6.34 53.47
N PHE A 839 -61.85 6.95 54.08
CA PHE A 839 -60.39 6.70 53.97
C PHE A 839 -59.81 6.15 52.63
N VAL A 840 -58.84 6.73 51.88
CA VAL A 840 -57.68 7.65 52.10
C VAL A 840 -56.64 7.09 53.11
N ILE A 841 -55.30 7.19 53.07
CA ILE A 841 -54.22 8.00 52.39
C ILE A 841 -52.98 7.06 52.22
N GLY A 842 -51.95 7.19 51.35
CA GLY A 842 -51.70 8.07 50.18
C GLY A 842 -50.24 8.62 50.05
N TRP A 843 -49.37 7.93 49.29
CA TRP A 843 -47.98 8.30 48.85
C TRP A 843 -46.81 8.34 49.86
N ASP A 844 -45.60 7.93 49.42
CA ASP A 844 -44.40 8.79 49.47
C ASP A 844 -43.23 8.29 48.59
N GLU A 845 -42.47 9.23 48.01
CA GLU A 845 -41.13 9.04 47.40
C GLU A 845 -40.18 10.11 47.98
N THR A 846 -38.93 9.77 48.33
CA THR A 846 -37.88 10.77 48.67
C THR A 846 -36.47 10.34 48.27
N GLU A 847 -35.62 11.31 47.90
CA GLU A 847 -34.30 11.09 47.29
C GLU A 847 -33.09 11.01 48.26
N SER A 848 -32.19 10.05 47.99
CA SER A 848 -30.71 10.15 47.98
C SER A 848 -29.87 10.58 49.21
N LYS A 849 -28.94 9.68 49.67
CA LYS A 849 -27.44 9.73 49.50
C LYS A 849 -26.61 9.11 50.66
N LYS A 850 -25.62 8.27 50.28
CA LYS A 850 -24.36 7.84 50.98
C LYS A 850 -24.51 7.16 52.36
N SER A 851 -23.87 6.02 52.66
CA SER A 851 -22.41 5.81 52.68
C SER A 851 -21.95 4.33 52.73
N GLU A 852 -20.74 4.12 52.18
CA GLU A 852 -19.68 3.14 52.55
C GLU A 852 -19.84 1.60 52.52
N VAL A 853 -18.67 0.97 52.41
CA VAL A 853 -18.36 -0.41 51.99
C VAL A 853 -17.80 -1.21 53.17
N VAL A 854 -18.25 -2.46 53.36
CA VAL A 854 -17.44 -3.58 53.91
C VAL A 854 -17.95 -4.91 53.30
N ALA A 855 -17.03 -5.81 52.90
CA ALA A 855 -17.32 -7.19 52.49
C ALA A 855 -16.92 -8.18 53.61
N PRO A 856 -17.39 -9.45 53.59
CA PRO A 856 -16.56 -10.46 52.92
C PRO A 856 -17.30 -11.68 52.28
N GLU A 857 -16.48 -12.51 51.65
CA GLU A 857 -16.58 -13.93 51.26
C GLU A 857 -17.29 -14.87 52.27
N ALA A 858 -17.60 -16.15 52.01
CA ALA A 858 -17.91 -16.97 50.81
C ALA A 858 -18.13 -18.43 51.30
N GLU A 859 -19.00 -19.25 50.71
CA GLU A 859 -18.76 -20.70 50.58
C GLU A 859 -19.73 -21.46 49.63
N LYS A 860 -19.34 -22.68 49.24
CA LYS A 860 -19.96 -23.54 48.22
C LYS A 860 -20.80 -24.67 48.83
N ILE A 861 -21.93 -25.05 48.22
CA ILE A 861 -22.44 -26.43 48.25
C ILE A 861 -22.94 -26.86 46.86
N GLN A 862 -22.63 -28.10 46.46
CA GLN A 862 -23.01 -28.71 45.19
C GLN A 862 -24.35 -29.49 45.25
N GLY A 863 -25.25 -29.18 44.32
CA GLY A 863 -25.99 -30.12 43.45
C GLY A 863 -26.82 -31.30 44.01
N LYS A 864 -28.10 -31.35 43.61
CA LYS A 864 -28.67 -32.51 42.88
C LYS A 864 -29.99 -32.22 42.13
N LYS A 865 -30.07 -32.82 40.93
CA LYS A 865 -31.19 -33.11 40.01
C LYS A 865 -32.48 -33.58 40.73
N ASN A 866 -33.72 -33.55 40.20
CA ASN A 866 -34.26 -33.29 38.84
C ASN A 866 -35.81 -33.14 38.90
N LYS A 867 -36.43 -32.32 38.03
CA LYS A 867 -37.55 -32.71 37.13
C LYS A 867 -37.98 -31.53 36.22
N PRO A 868 -38.46 -31.78 34.98
CA PRO A 868 -38.62 -30.74 33.98
C PRO A 868 -39.95 -29.99 34.11
N VAL A 869 -39.89 -28.66 34.00
CA VAL A 869 -41.04 -27.84 33.59
C VAL A 869 -41.24 -28.02 32.08
N LYS A 870 -42.49 -28.08 31.61
CA LYS A 870 -42.78 -28.13 30.17
C LYS A 870 -42.18 -26.90 29.49
N LYS A 871 -41.45 -27.10 28.38
CA LYS A 871 -41.03 -26.00 27.52
C LYS A 871 -42.26 -25.18 27.11
N GLN A 872 -42.21 -23.88 27.41
CA GLN A 872 -42.98 -22.87 26.70
C GLN A 872 -42.59 -22.96 25.23
N LYS A 873 -43.54 -22.82 24.29
CA LYS A 873 -43.19 -22.68 22.88
C LYS A 873 -42.65 -21.27 22.71
N ASP A 874 -41.37 -21.15 22.40
CA ASP A 874 -40.78 -19.88 22.00
C ASP A 874 -41.44 -19.43 20.68
N PHE A 875 -41.85 -18.16 20.58
CA PHE A 875 -42.32 -17.58 19.33
C PHE A 875 -41.10 -17.28 18.44
N ILE A 876 -40.69 -18.28 17.65
CA ILE A 876 -39.54 -18.17 16.75
C ILE A 876 -40.04 -17.85 15.35
N ILE A 877 -39.82 -16.61 14.89
CA ILE A 877 -39.85 -16.30 13.45
C ILE A 877 -38.62 -16.95 12.80
N SER A 878 -38.73 -18.25 12.53
CA SER A 878 -37.69 -19.08 11.95
C SER A 878 -37.82 -19.04 10.43
N TRP A 879 -36.82 -18.44 9.77
CA TRP A 879 -36.73 -18.39 8.31
C TRP A 879 -36.08 -19.66 7.74
N GLU A 880 -36.48 -20.84 8.22
CA GLU A 880 -35.93 -22.11 7.75
C GLU A 880 -36.60 -22.57 6.45
N GLU A 881 -35.76 -22.93 5.46
CA GLU A 881 -36.21 -23.69 4.30
C GLU A 881 -36.63 -25.10 4.74
N LYS A 882 -37.94 -25.37 4.75
CA LYS A 882 -38.42 -26.75 4.68
C LYS A 882 -38.00 -27.34 3.33
N LYS A 883 -36.90 -28.09 3.34
CA LYS A 883 -36.54 -28.97 2.21
C LYS A 883 -37.63 -30.02 2.03
N ASP A 884 -38.40 -29.90 0.95
CA ASP A 884 -39.33 -30.96 0.53
C ASP A 884 -38.55 -32.24 0.28
N THR A 885 -38.81 -33.24 1.12
CA THR A 885 -38.25 -34.58 0.99
C THR A 885 -39.10 -35.37 0.02
N ILE A 886 -38.74 -35.28 -1.26
CA ILE A 886 -39.19 -36.24 -2.28
C ILE A 886 -38.64 -37.63 -1.88
N ARG A 887 -39.53 -38.63 -1.90
CA ARG A 887 -39.20 -40.05 -1.65
C ARG A 887 -38.53 -40.70 -2.86
#